data_AF-A0A9D3S2C5-F1
#
_entry.id   AF-A0A9D3S2C5-F1
#
_cell.length_a   1.000
_cell.length_b   1.000
_cell.length_c   1.000
_cell.angle_alpha   90.00
_cell.angle_beta   90.00
_cell.angle_gamma   90.00
#
_symmetry.space_group_name_H-M   'P 1'
#
loop_
_entity.id
_entity.type
_entity.pdbx_description
1 polymer ?
#
loop_
_entity_poly.entity_id
_entity_poly.type
_entity_poly.pdbx_seq_one_letter_code
_entity_poly.pdbx_strand_id
1 'polypeptide(L)'
;MTNDALLFHEKCGTLIKLSNNNKTAERRRPLDEFNNGVVMTNRPLRHNEMFEIRIDKLVDKWSGSIEIGVTTHNPNNLDYPATMTNLRSGTIMMSGCGILTNGKGTRREYCEFSLDELQEGDHIGLMRKASGALHFYINGIDQGVAAAQTPGVVYGVVDLYGMAVKVTIVHNHNHSDRLRRNNAIMRALSPDVGRPRPSLSLTPDPDALDRLLFHPNCGQKAAIISDGRTALRPHATDDFNHGVVLSSRPLRSNEVFQVRIDKMVDKWAGSIEIGVTTHNPAYLQLPSTMTNLRSGTWMMTGNGVMHNGTTILDEYGHNLDRLKAGDTVGVVRKEDGSLHFFVNGVAQGPAAWNVPPSVYAVVDLYGQAAQATIMDDMADLPPLPEDSSEGPTAMSPGSPCSVGGGNGANDLRFHQLHGTNAVITNGGRTALRQNCRSEFNDAIVISNRCLRDGELFEIVIQKMVDRWSGSIEAGVTAIRPEELEFPNTMTDIDYDTWMLSGTAIMQDGNTMRNNYGCDLDSLTTGSRIGMMRSATGDLHYYINGVDQGVACTGLPPGKEVYAVIDLYGQCVQVSITSASGPLDNSLCTSNITEKSFPIHSPVAGVAHRFHSKHGKNAVLLREGCQAVRVGGYAHGIVFSAKELKTDELFEVTIDEVEEQWSGSLHVGLTTLQPTDLPSCPMGGLSPSLPQLRTKVTWLLAGSEVRRNGVLQRQNYGCSLDRLAEGNRVGVKRCSDDTMHILIDGEDMGPAATAVAKNVFAVLDLYGRVTAVSIVSSTVLEDTESTKAPSLSSESCSEGEDDSTPCENEAALVPAAMTFLENHGKNIQLSNQNLTAARVSSYNQGLLVTAQPLSRQQLFQFQIDRLNPSWTSSLSLGVIGHSPDRLNFPSTACCLKRSAWLLQRDSVFHNSLKICENYGPNLDTCPEGTVLGLLVDGNSCLHLYVNGMDQGVAAQDIPSPCYPLIDLYGQCEQVTIVTNDLPAVGRESGESRCQGDMEKADMVDGIKESVCWTPPPEVNPNKTCEYQALCSRFKDLLTLPDGYFNEDAKYNLCYCESCHKLRGDEAYYKRGEPPRDYALPFGWCRFALRIKPHCEVSNALKKWHIAYHGTSVGHLRRVLDHSQLLSGTSSIFSVAQVKTESQNGYSGSEENSAPDREVPRIQLSPTMRYSGLETFAPKVQFRDPRSHRYHQAQVGFQVCVRPGSYKAGPQTLGLSESLDPRFSNTEIEWITKEKGGTLLYGLLVRVE
;
A
#
# COMPACT_ATOMS: atom_id res chain seq x y z
N MET A 1 59.14 8.07 30.05
CA MET A 1 58.52 6.73 29.91
C MET A 1 57.22 6.93 29.17
N THR A 2 57.26 6.89 27.84
CA THR A 2 56.17 7.37 26.97
C THR A 2 55.26 6.22 26.58
N ASN A 3 53.97 6.32 26.93
CA ASN A 3 52.92 5.31 26.75
C ASN A 3 52.87 4.76 25.30
N ASP A 4 53.33 3.52 25.10
CA ASP A 4 53.27 2.81 23.81
C ASP A 4 51.87 2.22 23.51
N ALA A 5 50.95 2.35 24.47
CA ALA A 5 49.57 1.87 24.37
C ALA A 5 48.73 2.69 23.41
N LEU A 6 47.90 2.01 22.61
CA LEU A 6 46.95 2.62 21.70
C LEU A 6 45.73 3.12 22.48
N LEU A 7 45.58 4.44 22.58
CA LEU A 7 44.53 5.11 23.35
C LEU A 7 43.70 6.00 22.42
N PHE A 8 42.57 6.52 22.90
CA PHE A 8 41.90 7.64 22.24
C PHE A 8 42.69 8.94 22.47
N HIS A 9 42.70 9.81 21.44
CA HIS A 9 43.38 11.09 21.46
C HIS A 9 42.62 12.11 22.32
N GLU A 10 43.32 12.99 23.04
CA GLU A 10 42.70 13.96 23.97
C GLU A 10 41.82 15.00 23.25
N LYS A 11 42.21 15.42 22.04
CA LYS A 11 41.36 16.22 21.13
C LYS A 11 40.34 15.29 20.46
N CYS A 12 39.06 15.52 20.67
CA CYS A 12 37.92 14.75 20.13
C CYS A 12 36.72 15.66 19.81
N GLY A 13 35.62 15.10 19.31
CA GLY A 13 34.36 15.79 19.04
C GLY A 13 33.76 16.45 20.29
N THR A 14 32.94 17.49 20.07
CA THR A 14 32.44 18.40 21.13
C THR A 14 31.58 17.72 22.19
N LEU A 15 30.94 16.60 21.86
CA LEU A 15 30.12 15.83 22.81
C LEU A 15 30.85 14.64 23.44
N ILE A 16 32.12 14.40 23.12
CA ILE A 16 32.84 13.25 23.67
C ILE A 16 33.40 13.54 25.06
N LYS A 17 33.21 12.59 25.97
CA LYS A 17 33.87 12.49 27.27
C LYS A 17 34.80 11.28 27.24
N LEU A 18 36.09 11.51 27.39
CA LEU A 18 37.05 10.44 27.59
C LEU A 18 37.12 10.04 29.07
N SER A 19 37.27 8.74 29.32
CA SER A 19 37.46 8.17 30.65
C SER A 19 38.38 6.94 30.57
N ASN A 20 38.65 6.31 31.72
CA ASN A 20 39.51 5.12 31.80
C ASN A 20 40.90 5.36 31.17
N ASN A 21 41.56 6.45 31.55
CA ASN A 21 42.85 6.89 30.98
C ASN A 21 42.84 6.96 29.45
N ASN A 22 41.81 7.60 28.88
CA ASN A 22 41.57 7.73 27.45
C ASN A 22 41.38 6.40 26.70
N LYS A 23 40.98 5.33 27.39
CA LYS A 23 40.59 4.07 26.74
C LYS A 23 39.11 4.00 26.39
N THR A 24 38.28 4.82 27.03
CA THR A 24 36.83 4.77 26.89
C THR A 24 36.32 6.13 26.41
N ALA A 25 35.53 6.12 25.33
CA ALA A 25 34.87 7.30 24.80
C ALA A 25 33.36 7.20 25.01
N GLU A 26 32.75 8.27 25.53
CA GLU A 26 31.32 8.33 25.83
C GLU A 26 30.71 9.63 25.29
N ARG A 27 29.64 9.53 24.50
CA ARG A 27 28.91 10.68 23.96
C ARG A 27 27.95 11.27 25.00
N ARG A 28 28.09 12.56 25.28
CA ARG A 28 27.25 13.31 26.23
C ARG A 28 25.90 13.64 25.60
N ARG A 29 24.86 13.71 26.44
CA ARG A 29 23.47 14.02 26.05
C ARG A 29 22.94 13.08 24.95
N PRO A 30 23.01 11.75 25.14
CA PRO A 30 22.66 10.77 24.11
C PRO A 30 21.18 10.80 23.69
N LEU A 31 20.30 11.40 24.50
CA LEU A 31 18.89 11.56 24.21
C LEU A 31 18.58 12.87 23.45
N ASP A 32 19.46 13.87 23.46
CA ASP A 32 19.15 15.19 22.89
C ASP A 32 19.74 15.37 21.48
N GLU A 33 20.95 14.86 21.27
CA GLU A 33 21.68 14.91 20.00
C GLU A 33 22.12 13.49 19.63
N PHE A 34 22.42 13.21 18.35
CA PHE A 34 22.81 11.87 17.86
C PHE A 34 24.16 11.83 17.14
N ASN A 35 24.82 12.98 16.94
CA ASN A 35 26.09 13.12 16.23
C ASN A 35 27.10 13.92 17.09
N ASN A 36 28.15 14.47 16.48
CA ASN A 36 29.28 15.15 17.15
C ASN A 36 30.09 14.24 18.11
N GLY A 37 30.07 12.93 17.82
CA GLY A 37 30.63 11.85 18.64
C GLY A 37 31.96 11.28 18.15
N VAL A 38 32.77 12.06 17.42
CA VAL A 38 33.97 11.57 16.76
C VAL A 38 35.17 11.50 17.70
N VAL A 39 35.92 10.39 17.65
CA VAL A 39 37.16 10.18 18.42
C VAL A 39 38.19 9.40 17.59
N MET A 40 39.47 9.75 17.72
CA MET A 40 40.58 9.14 16.97
C MET A 40 41.61 8.49 17.90
N THR A 41 42.46 7.60 17.37
CA THR A 41 43.60 7.05 18.11
C THR A 41 44.65 8.13 18.40
N ASN A 42 45.33 8.02 19.54
CA ASN A 42 46.35 8.97 20.02
C ASN A 42 47.62 8.99 19.15
N ARG A 43 47.86 7.93 18.39
CA ARG A 43 48.96 7.80 17.43
C ARG A 43 48.51 7.05 16.16
N PRO A 44 49.28 7.12 15.06
CA PRO A 44 49.03 6.30 13.89
C PRO A 44 49.07 4.80 14.22
N LEU A 45 48.28 4.03 13.49
CA LEU A 45 48.28 2.57 13.53
C LEU A 45 49.54 2.01 12.87
N ARG A 46 50.22 1.07 13.53
CA ARG A 46 51.35 0.33 12.97
C ARG A 46 50.83 -0.76 12.01
N HIS A 47 51.69 -1.23 11.11
CA HIS A 47 51.35 -2.35 10.23
C HIS A 47 51.02 -3.61 11.05
N ASN A 48 49.93 -4.29 10.68
CA ASN A 48 49.38 -5.45 11.38
C ASN A 48 49.01 -5.20 12.85
N GLU A 49 48.88 -3.93 13.27
CA GLU A 49 48.39 -3.60 14.61
C GLU A 49 46.87 -3.62 14.63
N MET A 50 46.30 -4.37 15.58
CA MET A 50 44.87 -4.49 15.79
C MET A 50 44.35 -3.31 16.60
N PHE A 51 43.45 -2.52 16.02
CA PHE A 51 42.66 -1.53 16.76
C PHE A 51 41.27 -2.11 16.99
N GLU A 52 40.99 -2.53 18.23
CA GLU A 52 39.74 -3.19 18.62
C GLU A 52 39.02 -2.39 19.71
N ILE A 53 37.72 -2.20 19.53
CA ILE A 53 36.82 -1.57 20.48
C ILE A 53 35.70 -2.55 20.87
N ARG A 54 35.17 -2.37 22.08
CA ARG A 54 33.94 -3.00 22.54
C ARG A 54 32.84 -1.94 22.69
N ILE A 55 31.63 -2.26 22.27
CA ILE A 55 30.44 -1.43 22.53
C ILE A 55 30.03 -1.62 23.99
N ASP A 56 30.06 -0.55 24.77
CA ASP A 56 29.69 -0.60 26.19
C ASP A 56 28.27 -0.08 26.45
N LYS A 57 27.70 0.75 25.56
CA LYS A 57 26.35 1.29 25.72
C LYS A 57 25.71 1.74 24.41
N LEU A 58 24.44 1.39 24.21
CA LEU A 58 23.56 1.83 23.12
C LEU A 58 22.30 2.56 23.65
N VAL A 59 21.59 3.28 22.79
CA VAL A 59 20.25 3.85 23.05
C VAL A 59 19.31 3.57 21.88
N ASP A 60 18.02 3.42 22.18
CA ASP A 60 16.96 3.02 21.24
C ASP A 60 16.20 4.20 20.60
N LYS A 61 16.52 5.44 20.98
CA LYS A 61 15.87 6.65 20.45
C LYS A 61 16.20 6.96 18.99
N TRP A 62 17.38 6.54 18.52
CA TRP A 62 17.94 6.96 17.24
C TRP A 62 18.18 5.76 16.33
N SER A 63 18.24 5.99 15.02
CA SER A 63 18.59 4.98 14.02
C SER A 63 20.05 5.15 13.58
N GLY A 64 20.69 4.06 13.15
CA GLY A 64 22.14 3.99 12.87
C GLY A 64 22.94 3.77 14.16
N SER A 65 23.94 2.89 14.11
CA SER A 65 24.61 2.39 15.32
C SER A 65 25.93 3.05 15.64
N ILE A 66 26.92 2.95 14.78
CA ILE A 66 28.31 3.33 14.98
C ILE A 66 29.01 3.33 13.62
N GLU A 67 29.95 4.25 13.41
CA GLU A 67 30.84 4.21 12.25
C GLU A 67 32.27 4.06 12.73
N ILE A 68 33.08 3.26 12.03
CA ILE A 68 34.47 3.01 12.41
C ILE A 68 35.36 2.93 11.18
N GLY A 69 36.59 3.40 11.26
CA GLY A 69 37.48 3.37 10.11
C GLY A 69 38.84 3.96 10.36
N VAL A 70 39.47 4.42 9.29
CA VAL A 70 40.79 5.04 9.31
C VAL A 70 40.83 6.37 8.59
N THR A 71 41.72 7.26 9.02
CA THR A 71 41.97 8.54 8.35
C THR A 71 43.44 8.90 8.29
N THR A 72 43.83 9.63 7.24
CA THR A 72 45.17 10.23 7.10
C THR A 72 45.30 11.57 7.84
N HIS A 73 44.20 12.16 8.31
CA HIS A 73 44.22 13.43 9.02
C HIS A 73 44.88 13.29 10.39
N ASN A 74 45.69 14.29 10.79
CA ASN A 74 46.32 14.29 12.09
C ASN A 74 45.33 14.79 13.16
N PRO A 75 45.07 14.04 14.25
CA PRO A 75 44.08 14.42 15.26
C PRO A 75 44.39 15.74 15.96
N ASN A 76 45.64 16.23 15.96
CA ASN A 76 45.98 17.54 16.51
C ASN A 76 45.47 18.70 15.62
N ASN A 77 45.49 18.49 14.30
CA ASN A 77 45.20 19.51 13.30
C ASN A 77 43.81 19.38 12.67
N LEU A 78 43.09 18.29 12.97
CA LEU A 78 41.74 18.07 12.47
C LEU A 78 40.74 18.89 13.30
N ASP A 79 39.88 19.62 12.59
CA ASP A 79 38.64 20.15 13.16
C ASP A 79 37.57 19.08 13.03
N TYR A 80 37.13 18.55 14.17
CA TYR A 80 36.24 17.40 14.21
C TYR A 80 34.86 17.76 13.62
N PRO A 81 34.42 17.08 12.56
CA PRO A 81 33.10 17.28 11.97
C PRO A 81 32.01 16.69 12.87
N ALA A 82 30.74 16.96 12.53
CA ALA A 82 29.60 16.33 13.20
C ALA A 82 29.58 14.80 13.01
N THR A 83 30.10 14.30 11.88
CA THR A 83 30.35 12.88 11.63
C THR A 83 31.54 12.73 10.70
N MET A 84 32.32 11.67 10.85
CA MET A 84 33.53 11.42 10.05
C MET A 84 33.25 11.14 8.58
N THR A 85 32.07 10.62 8.25
CA THR A 85 31.64 10.39 6.86
C THR A 85 31.43 11.69 6.08
N ASN A 86 31.30 12.84 6.74
CA ASN A 86 31.22 14.15 6.06
C ASN A 86 32.55 14.64 5.51
N LEU A 87 33.70 14.08 5.94
CA LEU A 87 34.99 14.48 5.40
C LEU A 87 35.17 13.93 3.98
N ARG A 88 35.37 14.84 3.03
CA ARG A 88 35.52 14.55 1.61
C ARG A 88 36.95 14.21 1.18
N SER A 89 37.84 13.94 2.13
CA SER A 89 39.24 13.60 1.87
C SER A 89 39.86 12.79 3.00
N GLY A 90 40.81 11.90 2.64
CA GLY A 90 41.64 11.17 3.58
C GLY A 90 40.92 10.22 4.54
N THR A 91 39.74 9.69 4.23
CA THR A 91 38.96 8.81 5.12
C THR A 91 38.53 7.51 4.44
N ILE A 92 38.56 6.41 5.17
CA ILE A 92 37.95 5.11 4.79
C ILE A 92 37.17 4.63 6.01
N MET A 93 35.85 4.70 5.95
CA MET A 93 34.93 4.43 7.06
C MET A 93 34.00 3.27 6.71
N MET A 94 33.70 2.42 7.67
CA MET A 94 32.61 1.46 7.62
C MET A 94 31.40 2.05 8.33
N SER A 95 30.24 2.01 7.67
CA SER A 95 28.94 2.47 8.18
C SER A 95 27.88 1.48 7.70
N GLY A 96 27.10 0.91 8.63
CA GLY A 96 26.25 -0.25 8.36
C GLY A 96 27.07 -1.44 7.84
N CYS A 97 26.70 -1.99 6.68
CA CYS A 97 27.45 -3.04 5.99
C CYS A 97 28.35 -2.51 4.84
N GLY A 98 28.47 -1.19 4.67
CA GLY A 98 29.18 -0.57 3.54
C GLY A 98 30.50 0.13 3.92
N ILE A 99 31.37 0.33 2.93
CA ILE A 99 32.60 1.12 3.03
C ILE A 99 32.44 2.44 2.28
N LEU A 100 32.71 3.54 2.98
CA LEU A 100 32.76 4.89 2.47
C LEU A 100 34.22 5.38 2.42
N THR A 101 34.68 5.75 1.24
CA THR A 101 35.96 6.42 1.06
C THR A 101 35.72 7.89 0.78
N ASN A 102 36.28 8.79 1.59
CA ASN A 102 36.11 10.24 1.46
C ASN A 102 34.63 10.68 1.45
N GLY A 103 33.81 10.01 2.27
CA GLY A 103 32.37 10.24 2.38
C GLY A 103 31.55 9.79 1.17
N LYS A 104 32.13 9.06 0.22
CA LYS A 104 31.44 8.43 -0.91
C LYS A 104 31.43 6.93 -0.73
N GLY A 105 30.27 6.29 -0.91
CA GLY A 105 30.16 4.83 -0.84
C GLY A 105 30.99 4.18 -1.95
N THR A 106 32.03 3.44 -1.58
CA THR A 106 32.90 2.71 -2.50
C THR A 106 32.57 1.22 -2.54
N ARG A 107 31.92 0.69 -1.52
CA ARG A 107 31.40 -0.67 -1.47
C ARG A 107 30.11 -0.67 -0.66
N ARG A 108 28.97 -1.00 -1.27
CA ARG A 108 27.66 -0.98 -0.59
C ARG A 108 27.46 -2.21 0.32
N GLU A 109 28.03 -3.35 -0.06
CA GLU A 109 27.99 -4.60 0.70
C GLU A 109 29.41 -5.12 0.90
N TYR A 110 30.03 -4.71 2.00
CA TYR A 110 31.38 -5.11 2.38
C TYR A 110 31.40 -6.41 3.15
N CYS A 111 30.47 -6.59 4.08
CA CYS A 111 30.38 -7.79 4.89
C CYS A 111 28.95 -8.13 5.29
N GLU A 112 28.74 -9.40 5.64
CA GLU A 112 27.42 -9.94 6.03
C GLU A 112 26.90 -9.35 7.34
N PHE A 113 27.79 -8.88 8.22
CA PHE A 113 27.41 -8.23 9.48
C PHE A 113 27.28 -6.72 9.27
N SER A 114 26.08 -6.18 9.49
CA SER A 114 25.89 -4.73 9.57
C SER A 114 26.33 -4.22 10.94
N LEU A 115 27.06 -3.09 10.98
CA LEU A 115 27.34 -2.41 12.26
C LEU A 115 26.03 -2.08 13.01
N ASP A 116 24.94 -1.84 12.27
CA ASP A 116 23.62 -1.48 12.82
C ASP A 116 22.93 -2.60 13.62
N GLU A 117 23.45 -3.82 13.53
CA GLU A 117 22.93 -4.99 14.23
C GLU A 117 23.72 -5.34 15.50
N LEU A 118 24.82 -4.63 15.77
CA LEU A 118 25.69 -4.91 16.90
C LEU A 118 25.07 -4.48 18.23
N GLN A 119 25.30 -5.27 19.26
CA GLN A 119 24.75 -5.08 20.60
C GLN A 119 25.82 -4.66 21.62
N GLU A 120 25.37 -4.24 22.80
CA GLU A 120 26.27 -4.00 23.92
C GLU A 120 27.06 -5.28 24.25
N GLY A 121 28.39 -5.18 24.26
CA GLY A 121 29.31 -6.30 24.46
C GLY A 121 30.00 -6.79 23.18
N ASP A 122 29.50 -6.45 21.99
CA ASP A 122 30.14 -6.81 20.73
C ASP A 122 31.44 -6.03 20.49
N HIS A 123 32.34 -6.65 19.73
CA HIS A 123 33.67 -6.13 19.44
C HIS A 123 33.83 -5.82 17.96
N ILE A 124 34.34 -4.63 17.67
CA ILE A 124 34.67 -4.18 16.32
C ILE A 124 36.15 -3.85 16.26
N GLY A 125 36.80 -4.44 15.27
CA GLY A 125 38.22 -4.32 15.04
C GLY A 125 38.55 -3.79 13.65
N LEU A 126 39.69 -3.13 13.51
CA LEU A 126 40.32 -2.91 12.22
C LEU A 126 41.83 -3.10 12.27
N MET A 127 42.40 -3.52 11.14
CA MET A 127 43.83 -3.74 10.99
C MET A 127 44.27 -3.33 9.59
N ARG A 128 45.31 -2.49 9.52
CA ARG A 128 46.03 -2.21 8.28
C ARG A 128 47.16 -3.22 8.11
N LYS A 129 47.04 -4.12 7.15
CA LYS A 129 48.05 -5.15 6.86
C LYS A 129 49.32 -4.53 6.24
N ALA A 130 50.45 -5.23 6.34
CA ALA A 130 51.72 -4.81 5.73
C ALA A 130 51.63 -4.61 4.20
N SER A 131 50.71 -5.30 3.53
CA SER A 131 50.41 -5.12 2.10
C SER A 131 49.75 -3.79 1.75
N GLY A 132 49.32 -3.02 2.76
CA GLY A 132 48.48 -1.83 2.58
C GLY A 132 46.98 -2.12 2.62
N ALA A 133 46.56 -3.39 2.67
CA ALA A 133 45.15 -3.76 2.76
C ALA A 133 44.56 -3.43 4.14
N LEU A 134 43.40 -2.79 4.18
CA LEU A 134 42.61 -2.58 5.39
C LEU A 134 41.57 -3.68 5.54
N HIS A 135 41.47 -4.26 6.73
CA HIS A 135 40.47 -5.26 7.10
C HIS A 135 39.72 -4.80 8.34
N PHE A 136 38.43 -5.08 8.40
CA PHE A 136 37.63 -5.00 9.62
C PHE A 136 37.39 -6.39 10.20
N TYR A 137 37.20 -6.45 11.50
CA TYR A 137 36.94 -7.66 12.27
C TYR A 137 35.71 -7.43 13.12
N ILE A 138 34.76 -8.35 13.10
CA ILE A 138 33.57 -8.29 13.97
C ILE A 138 33.60 -9.54 14.84
N ASN A 139 33.63 -9.35 16.16
CA ASN A 139 33.74 -10.43 17.16
C ASN A 139 34.90 -11.40 16.89
N GLY A 140 36.00 -10.89 16.32
CA GLY A 140 37.22 -11.65 16.00
C GLY A 140 37.22 -12.33 14.63
N ILE A 141 36.17 -12.18 13.82
CA ILE A 141 36.08 -12.73 12.45
C ILE A 141 36.52 -11.66 11.44
N ASP A 142 37.51 -11.97 10.60
CA ASP A 142 37.97 -11.12 9.49
C ASP A 142 36.87 -11.00 8.43
N GLN A 143 36.43 -9.78 8.15
CA GLN A 143 35.37 -9.47 7.19
C GLN A 143 35.90 -9.31 5.74
N GLY A 144 37.20 -9.53 5.53
CA GLY A 144 37.84 -9.43 4.22
C GLY A 144 38.43 -8.06 3.92
N VAL A 145 38.88 -7.84 2.68
CA VAL A 145 39.59 -6.61 2.28
C VAL A 145 38.60 -5.46 2.08
N ALA A 146 38.64 -4.45 2.96
CA ALA A 146 37.83 -3.25 2.86
C ALA A 146 38.40 -2.25 1.85
N ALA A 147 39.72 -2.08 1.85
CA ALA A 147 40.45 -1.26 0.90
C ALA A 147 41.81 -1.89 0.62
N ALA A 148 42.14 -2.14 -0.66
CA ALA A 148 43.37 -2.83 -1.03
C ALA A 148 44.64 -1.98 -0.80
N GLN A 149 44.53 -0.64 -0.91
CA GLN A 149 45.65 0.29 -0.79
C GLN A 149 45.33 1.42 0.18
N THR A 150 45.71 1.25 1.43
CA THR A 150 45.57 2.25 2.50
C THR A 150 46.91 2.97 2.70
N PRO A 151 46.91 4.33 2.78
CA PRO A 151 48.13 5.12 3.00
C PRO A 151 48.98 4.67 4.19
N GLY A 152 50.30 4.90 4.09
CA GLY A 152 51.29 4.42 5.07
C GLY A 152 51.07 4.89 6.51
N VAL A 153 50.49 6.08 6.69
CA VAL A 153 50.24 6.71 7.99
C VAL A 153 48.74 6.98 8.10
N VAL A 154 48.06 6.22 8.95
CA VAL A 154 46.64 6.38 9.22
C VAL A 154 46.36 6.26 10.72
N TYR A 155 45.34 6.96 11.19
CA TYR A 155 44.81 6.92 12.54
C TYR A 155 43.50 6.14 12.53
N GLY A 156 43.24 5.34 13.58
CA GLY A 156 41.95 4.70 13.78
C GLY A 156 40.92 5.73 14.23
N VAL A 157 39.69 5.60 13.75
CA VAL A 157 38.62 6.55 14.05
C VAL A 157 37.34 5.81 14.40
N VAL A 158 36.65 6.30 15.43
CA VAL A 158 35.34 5.81 15.85
C VAL A 158 34.40 7.00 15.93
N ASP A 159 33.22 6.87 15.33
CA ASP A 159 32.14 7.85 15.36
C ASP A 159 30.96 7.27 16.13
N LEU A 160 30.71 7.81 17.32
CA LEU A 160 29.57 7.45 18.16
C LEU A 160 28.30 8.13 17.64
N TYR A 161 27.87 7.71 16.46
CA TYR A 161 26.69 8.24 15.77
C TYR A 161 25.44 7.43 16.11
N GLY A 162 24.29 8.08 16.24
CA GLY A 162 23.00 7.41 16.45
C GLY A 162 22.92 6.69 17.80
N MET A 163 22.73 5.37 17.76
CA MET A 163 22.51 4.50 18.91
C MET A 163 23.76 4.36 19.78
N ALA A 164 24.98 4.39 19.24
CA ALA A 164 26.18 4.22 20.06
C ALA A 164 26.40 5.41 20.99
N VAL A 165 26.53 5.08 22.28
CA VAL A 165 26.77 6.05 23.34
C VAL A 165 28.17 5.88 23.92
N LYS A 166 28.66 4.65 24.06
CA LYS A 166 29.92 4.39 24.76
C LYS A 166 30.69 3.21 24.19
N VAL A 167 32.00 3.37 24.03
CA VAL A 167 32.92 2.33 23.57
C VAL A 167 34.23 2.33 24.36
N THR A 168 34.89 1.18 24.45
CA THR A 168 36.20 1.03 25.10
C THR A 168 37.19 0.28 24.22
N ILE A 169 38.42 0.79 24.10
CA ILE A 169 39.53 0.09 23.42
C ILE A 169 39.93 -1.15 24.22
N VAL A 170 39.88 -2.30 23.55
CA VAL A 170 40.29 -3.58 24.13
C VAL A 170 41.76 -3.81 23.80
N HIS A 171 42.57 -4.01 24.84
CA HIS A 171 43.96 -4.39 24.70
C HIS A 171 44.07 -5.86 25.13
N ASN A 172 44.24 -6.80 24.20
CA ASN A 172 44.45 -8.20 24.58
C ASN A 172 45.75 -8.76 24.00
N HIS A 173 46.64 -9.19 24.90
CA HIS A 173 48.04 -9.54 24.64
C HIS A 173 48.28 -11.02 24.23
N ASN A 174 47.27 -11.80 23.86
CA ASN A 174 47.44 -13.22 23.52
C ASN A 174 46.61 -13.65 22.29
N HIS A 175 46.91 -13.06 21.14
CA HIS A 175 46.33 -13.47 19.85
C HIS A 175 46.73 -14.92 19.46
N SER A 176 47.88 -15.40 19.94
CA SER A 176 48.46 -16.71 19.63
C SER A 176 47.69 -17.90 20.22
N ASP A 177 47.12 -17.78 21.41
CA ASP A 177 46.39 -18.88 22.07
C ASP A 177 44.96 -19.06 21.52
N ARG A 178 44.33 -17.97 21.05
CA ARG A 178 43.07 -18.04 20.29
C ARG A 178 43.29 -18.63 18.89
N LEU A 179 44.37 -18.23 18.20
CA LEU A 179 44.74 -18.78 16.89
C LEU A 179 45.12 -20.27 16.96
N ARG A 180 45.76 -20.75 18.04
CA ARG A 180 46.06 -22.19 18.20
C ARG A 180 44.82 -23.06 18.36
N ARG A 181 43.77 -22.58 19.06
CA ARG A 181 42.49 -23.30 19.14
C ARG A 181 41.74 -23.29 17.81
N ASN A 182 41.74 -22.16 17.10
CA ASN A 182 41.05 -22.05 15.80
C ASN A 182 41.78 -22.77 14.65
N ASN A 183 43.12 -22.85 14.69
CA ASN A 183 43.89 -23.61 13.70
C ASN A 183 43.78 -25.14 13.88
N ALA A 184 43.41 -25.63 15.07
CA ALA A 184 43.07 -27.04 15.27
C ALA A 184 41.74 -27.41 14.60
N ILE A 185 40.81 -26.45 14.52
CA ILE A 185 39.51 -26.59 13.84
C ILE A 185 39.70 -26.51 12.31
N MET A 186 40.59 -25.64 11.82
CA MET A 186 40.90 -25.52 10.37
C MET A 186 41.63 -26.73 9.78
N ARG A 187 42.36 -27.54 10.58
CA ARG A 187 42.92 -28.82 10.08
C ARG A 187 41.88 -29.92 9.89
N ALA A 188 40.68 -29.77 10.45
CA ALA A 188 39.58 -30.72 10.27
C ALA A 188 38.70 -30.40 9.05
N LEU A 189 38.94 -29.31 8.33
CA LEU A 189 38.01 -28.75 7.33
C LEU A 189 38.63 -28.50 5.93
N SER A 190 39.68 -29.19 5.52
CA SER A 190 40.01 -29.27 4.08
C SER A 190 40.61 -30.62 3.68
N PRO A 191 40.22 -31.15 2.50
CA PRO A 191 40.58 -32.49 2.05
C PRO A 191 41.97 -32.48 1.41
N ASP A 192 42.85 -33.42 1.76
CA ASP A 192 43.94 -33.74 0.84
C ASP A 192 44.35 -35.21 0.85
N VAL A 193 44.76 -35.61 -0.34
CA VAL A 193 44.95 -36.95 -0.88
C VAL A 193 46.20 -37.62 -0.30
N GLY A 194 46.06 -38.86 0.21
CA GLY A 194 47.08 -39.91 0.02
C GLY A 194 47.84 -40.50 1.24
N ARG A 195 47.26 -41.57 1.84
CA ARG A 195 47.86 -42.86 2.35
C ARG A 195 49.04 -42.88 3.37
N PRO A 196 49.34 -44.03 4.06
CA PRO A 196 48.49 -45.13 4.57
C PRO A 196 48.84 -45.67 6.02
N ARG A 197 47.82 -46.23 6.72
CA ARG A 197 47.81 -47.33 7.77
C ARG A 197 48.58 -47.14 9.12
N PRO A 198 48.26 -47.87 10.25
CA PRO A 198 47.58 -49.17 10.35
C PRO A 198 46.42 -49.31 11.38
N SER A 199 45.80 -50.50 11.30
CA SER A 199 44.61 -51.09 11.92
C SER A 199 44.44 -50.98 13.44
N LEU A 200 43.18 -50.87 13.89
CA LEU A 200 42.51 -51.90 14.71
C LEU A 200 40.97 -51.76 14.59
N SER A 201 40.33 -52.92 14.55
CA SER A 201 38.98 -53.25 14.12
C SER A 201 37.87 -52.93 15.13
N LEU A 202 36.74 -52.41 14.63
CA LEU A 202 35.37 -52.94 14.80
C LEU A 202 34.45 -52.12 13.89
N THR A 203 33.78 -52.80 12.96
CA THR A 203 33.05 -52.25 11.81
C THR A 203 31.73 -51.58 12.18
N PRO A 204 31.45 -50.37 11.66
CA PRO A 204 30.12 -49.97 11.23
C PRO A 204 30.10 -49.68 9.72
N ASP A 205 28.92 -49.85 9.15
CA ASP A 205 28.54 -49.79 7.73
C ASP A 205 29.03 -48.51 6.99
N PRO A 206 29.72 -48.59 5.84
CA PRO A 206 30.19 -47.41 5.08
C PRO A 206 29.06 -46.50 4.56
N ASP A 207 27.84 -47.02 4.41
CA ASP A 207 26.67 -46.25 3.95
C ASP A 207 26.03 -45.39 5.05
N ALA A 208 26.43 -45.56 6.31
CA ALA A 208 25.84 -44.80 7.43
C ALA A 208 26.32 -43.34 7.49
N LEU A 209 27.45 -42.99 6.87
CA LEU A 209 28.05 -41.65 6.99
C LEU A 209 27.47 -40.61 6.02
N ASP A 210 26.76 -41.03 4.95
CA ASP A 210 26.26 -40.11 3.91
C ASP A 210 24.76 -39.80 4.03
N ARG A 211 24.07 -40.49 4.94
CA ARG A 211 22.63 -40.33 5.18
C ARG A 211 22.30 -39.03 5.90
N LEU A 212 21.26 -38.36 5.43
CA LEU A 212 20.83 -37.09 5.99
C LEU A 212 20.02 -37.33 7.28
N LEU A 213 20.56 -36.85 8.40
CA LEU A 213 20.00 -37.02 9.75
C LEU A 213 19.78 -35.65 10.40
N PHE A 214 19.04 -35.60 11.51
CA PHE A 214 19.02 -34.43 12.39
C PHE A 214 20.32 -34.36 13.21
N HIS A 215 20.80 -33.14 13.42
CA HIS A 215 21.95 -32.85 14.26
C HIS A 215 21.60 -33.03 15.75
N PRO A 216 22.50 -33.58 16.59
CA PRO A 216 22.24 -33.80 18.01
C PRO A 216 22.07 -32.50 18.83
N ASN A 217 22.70 -31.40 18.42
CA ASN A 217 22.41 -30.07 18.98
C ASN A 217 21.03 -29.63 18.49
N CYS A 218 20.05 -29.66 19.39
CA CYS A 218 18.64 -29.36 19.13
C CYS A 218 18.10 -28.39 20.20
N GLY A 219 16.94 -27.79 19.93
CA GLY A 219 16.30 -26.82 20.81
C GLY A 219 16.05 -27.40 22.21
N GLN A 220 15.95 -26.52 23.21
CA GLN A 220 15.90 -26.92 24.63
C GLN A 220 14.76 -27.89 24.98
N LYS A 221 13.69 -27.95 24.16
CA LYS A 221 12.54 -28.85 24.36
C LYS A 221 12.42 -29.92 23.27
N ALA A 222 13.40 -30.00 22.36
CA ALA A 222 13.50 -31.04 21.35
C ALA A 222 14.45 -32.16 21.84
N ALA A 223 14.20 -33.37 21.33
CA ALA A 223 15.04 -34.53 21.49
C ALA A 223 15.14 -35.24 20.14
N ILE A 224 16.34 -35.65 19.77
CA ILE A 224 16.56 -36.46 18.57
C ILE A 224 16.55 -37.93 18.97
N ILE A 225 15.66 -38.71 18.36
CA ILE A 225 15.48 -40.15 18.61
C ILE A 225 15.60 -40.93 17.29
N SER A 226 15.45 -42.26 17.36
CA SER A 226 15.50 -43.15 16.19
C SER A 226 16.79 -42.98 15.38
N ASP A 227 17.94 -43.09 16.07
CA ASP A 227 19.29 -43.00 15.49
C ASP A 227 19.54 -41.72 14.66
N GLY A 228 18.96 -40.59 15.08
CA GLY A 228 19.17 -39.30 14.42
C GLY A 228 18.08 -38.91 13.43
N ARG A 229 17.07 -39.76 13.16
CA ARG A 229 16.08 -39.49 12.09
C ARG A 229 14.82 -38.79 12.53
N THR A 230 14.49 -38.89 13.80
CA THR A 230 13.22 -38.40 14.31
C THR A 230 13.48 -37.28 15.31
N ALA A 231 12.90 -36.13 15.06
CA ALA A 231 12.81 -35.04 16.02
C ALA A 231 11.52 -35.21 16.82
N LEU A 232 11.63 -35.17 18.15
CA LEU A 232 10.53 -35.31 19.09
C LEU A 232 10.56 -34.13 20.07
N ARG A 233 9.40 -33.57 20.38
CA ARG A 233 9.18 -32.65 21.50
C ARG A 233 8.52 -33.45 22.64
N PRO A 234 9.27 -33.96 23.64
CA PRO A 234 8.73 -34.93 24.61
C PRO A 234 7.60 -34.37 25.48
N HIS A 235 7.68 -33.08 25.78
CA HIS A 235 6.71 -32.31 26.56
C HIS A 235 5.81 -31.44 25.67
N ALA A 236 5.39 -31.96 24.52
CA ALA A 236 4.64 -31.18 23.53
C ALA A 236 3.31 -30.61 24.05
N THR A 237 2.75 -31.16 25.13
CA THR A 237 1.55 -30.65 25.81
C THR A 237 1.84 -29.50 26.78
N ASP A 238 3.09 -29.36 27.23
CA ASP A 238 3.47 -28.39 28.26
C ASP A 238 3.89 -27.07 27.60
N ASP A 239 4.54 -27.14 26.43
CA ASP A 239 4.97 -25.99 25.64
C ASP A 239 4.88 -26.22 24.12
N PHE A 240 4.81 -25.12 23.37
CA PHE A 240 4.59 -25.12 21.91
C PHE A 240 5.79 -24.73 21.06
N ASN A 241 6.92 -24.34 21.65
CA ASN A 241 8.10 -23.84 20.94
C ASN A 241 9.40 -24.40 21.56
N HIS A 242 10.56 -23.87 21.18
CA HIS A 242 11.89 -24.43 21.49
C HIS A 242 12.13 -25.83 20.89
N GLY A 243 11.43 -26.13 19.80
CA GLY A 243 11.44 -27.41 19.08
C GLY A 243 12.35 -27.44 17.85
N VAL A 244 13.26 -26.48 17.72
CA VAL A 244 14.12 -26.30 16.54
C VAL A 244 15.14 -27.43 16.41
N VAL A 245 15.23 -28.02 15.22
CA VAL A 245 16.23 -29.03 14.85
C VAL A 245 16.80 -28.71 13.46
N LEU A 246 18.06 -29.04 13.25
CA LEU A 246 18.76 -28.81 11.97
C LEU A 246 19.27 -30.13 11.39
N SER A 247 19.55 -30.17 10.09
CA SER A 247 20.26 -31.30 9.50
C SER A 247 21.69 -31.43 10.04
N SER A 248 22.20 -32.65 10.14
CA SER A 248 23.54 -32.97 10.66
C SER A 248 24.66 -32.51 9.74
N ARG A 249 24.36 -32.35 8.44
CA ARG A 249 25.25 -31.82 7.41
C ARG A 249 24.50 -30.81 6.52
N PRO A 250 25.23 -29.95 5.78
CA PRO A 250 24.61 -29.11 4.76
C PRO A 250 23.87 -29.95 3.71
N LEU A 251 22.82 -29.37 3.14
CA LEU A 251 22.13 -29.91 1.97
C LEU A 251 23.05 -29.79 0.75
N ARG A 252 23.10 -30.84 -0.06
CA ARG A 252 23.67 -30.78 -1.41
C ARG A 252 22.70 -30.03 -2.32
N SER A 253 23.21 -29.47 -3.42
CA SER A 253 22.32 -28.84 -4.39
C SER A 253 21.40 -29.91 -5.00
N ASN A 254 20.13 -29.54 -5.19
CA ASN A 254 19.05 -30.42 -5.63
C ASN A 254 18.70 -31.59 -4.67
N GLU A 255 19.29 -31.66 -3.47
CA GLU A 255 18.95 -32.66 -2.46
C GLU A 255 17.67 -32.25 -1.70
N VAL A 256 16.62 -33.06 -1.81
CA VAL A 256 15.35 -32.82 -1.13
C VAL A 256 15.48 -33.26 0.33
N PHE A 257 15.32 -32.31 1.24
CA PHE A 257 15.15 -32.62 2.65
C PHE A 257 13.65 -32.69 2.96
N GLN A 258 13.13 -33.89 3.24
CA GLN A 258 11.70 -34.09 3.51
C GLN A 258 11.48 -34.75 4.86
N VAL A 259 10.47 -34.28 5.59
CA VAL A 259 10.02 -34.86 6.87
C VAL A 259 8.54 -35.17 6.82
N ARG A 260 8.15 -36.27 7.47
CA ARG A 260 6.76 -36.62 7.76
C ARG A 260 6.43 -36.22 9.18
N ILE A 261 5.27 -35.62 9.39
CA ILE A 261 4.76 -35.33 10.73
C ILE A 261 4.19 -36.62 11.32
N ASP A 262 4.82 -37.19 12.35
CA ASP A 262 4.36 -38.46 12.92
C ASP A 262 3.34 -38.25 14.04
N LYS A 263 3.48 -37.17 14.81
CA LYS A 263 2.60 -36.87 15.94
C LYS A 263 2.29 -35.40 16.03
N MET A 264 1.02 -35.11 16.26
CA MET A 264 0.53 -33.78 16.59
C MET A 264 -0.15 -33.77 17.96
N VAL A 265 -0.16 -32.60 18.60
CA VAL A 265 -0.95 -32.28 19.78
C VAL A 265 -2.01 -31.25 19.41
N ASP A 266 -3.18 -31.35 20.01
CA ASP A 266 -4.37 -30.55 19.74
C ASP A 266 -4.46 -29.27 20.59
N LYS A 267 -3.56 -29.11 21.58
CA LYS A 267 -3.57 -27.97 22.52
C LYS A 267 -3.14 -26.63 21.92
N TRP A 268 -2.33 -26.64 20.87
CA TRP A 268 -1.67 -25.44 20.34
C TRP A 268 -2.16 -25.13 18.93
N ALA A 269 -1.99 -23.89 18.46
CA ALA A 269 -2.21 -23.53 17.05
C ALA A 269 -0.88 -23.16 16.38
N GLY A 270 -0.79 -23.31 15.06
CA GLY A 270 0.48 -23.46 14.35
C GLY A 270 0.79 -24.94 14.16
N SER A 271 1.44 -25.35 13.08
CA SER A 271 1.71 -26.78 12.80
C SER A 271 3.18 -27.14 12.84
N ILE A 272 3.95 -26.71 11.84
CA ILE A 272 5.37 -27.00 11.66
C ILE A 272 5.93 -25.90 10.77
N GLU A 273 7.17 -25.49 11.01
CA GLU A 273 7.89 -24.61 10.09
C GLU A 273 9.08 -25.37 9.52
N ILE A 274 9.40 -25.12 8.26
CA ILE A 274 10.52 -25.77 7.57
C ILE A 274 11.27 -24.74 6.74
N GLY A 275 12.58 -24.90 6.62
CA GLY A 275 13.41 -23.91 5.97
C GLY A 275 14.86 -24.33 5.82
N VAL A 276 15.70 -23.35 5.50
CA VAL A 276 17.16 -23.52 5.46
C VAL A 276 17.86 -22.38 6.17
N THR A 277 19.07 -22.65 6.66
CA THR A 277 19.93 -21.64 7.28
C THR A 277 21.39 -21.80 6.90
N THR A 278 22.13 -20.70 6.82
CA THR A 278 23.59 -20.70 6.67
C THR A 278 24.32 -20.96 8.00
N HIS A 279 23.62 -20.86 9.13
CA HIS A 279 24.22 -21.04 10.45
C HIS A 279 24.57 -22.51 10.71
N ASN A 280 25.79 -22.75 11.20
CA ASN A 280 26.25 -24.10 11.50
C ASN A 280 25.58 -24.64 12.79
N PRO A 281 24.94 -25.82 12.75
CA PRO A 281 24.23 -26.39 13.88
C PRO A 281 25.11 -26.71 15.09
N ALA A 282 26.43 -26.84 14.93
CA ALA A 282 27.34 -27.09 16.05
C ALA A 282 27.57 -25.86 16.97
N TYR A 283 27.35 -24.64 16.45
CA TYR A 283 27.66 -23.40 17.17
C TYR A 283 26.46 -22.45 17.31
N LEU A 284 25.38 -22.71 16.57
CA LEU A 284 24.16 -21.91 16.68
C LEU A 284 23.50 -22.14 18.04
N GLN A 285 23.32 -21.05 18.80
CA GLN A 285 22.41 -21.07 19.95
C GLN A 285 20.99 -21.07 19.42
N LEU A 286 20.30 -22.20 19.58
CA LEU A 286 18.99 -22.40 18.98
C LEU A 286 17.93 -21.54 19.68
N PRO A 287 17.25 -20.64 18.94
CA PRO A 287 16.21 -19.77 19.49
C PRO A 287 14.94 -20.56 19.86
N SER A 288 13.96 -19.86 20.45
CA SER A 288 12.62 -20.44 20.68
C SER A 288 11.89 -20.83 19.40
N THR A 289 12.16 -20.13 18.30
CA THR A 289 11.70 -20.47 16.95
C THR A 289 12.70 -19.92 15.93
N MET A 290 12.86 -20.60 14.79
CA MET A 290 13.83 -20.19 13.77
C MET A 290 13.49 -18.89 13.05
N THR A 291 12.22 -18.49 13.06
CA THR A 291 11.77 -17.18 12.55
C THR A 291 12.28 -16.00 13.38
N ASN A 292 12.77 -16.22 14.61
CA ASN A 292 13.37 -15.16 15.44
C ASN A 292 14.79 -14.80 15.02
N LEU A 293 15.47 -15.62 14.23
CA LEU A 293 16.78 -15.26 13.68
C LEU A 293 16.61 -14.25 12.57
N ARG A 294 17.26 -13.10 12.72
CA ARG A 294 17.24 -11.97 11.78
C ARG A 294 18.38 -12.01 10.75
N SER A 295 19.02 -13.17 10.57
CA SER A 295 20.13 -13.34 9.62
C SER A 295 20.25 -14.78 9.13
N GLY A 296 20.60 -14.96 7.86
CA GLY A 296 20.92 -16.24 7.23
C GLY A 296 19.84 -17.32 7.34
N THR A 297 18.54 -16.97 7.33
CA THR A 297 17.44 -17.94 7.46
C THR A 297 16.34 -17.73 6.42
N TRP A 298 15.87 -18.80 5.80
CA TRP A 298 14.70 -18.83 4.92
C TRP A 298 13.72 -19.88 5.42
N MET A 299 12.57 -19.45 5.93
CA MET A 299 11.60 -20.31 6.61
C MET A 299 10.23 -20.19 5.95
N MET A 300 9.59 -21.32 5.65
CA MET A 300 8.16 -21.37 5.32
C MET A 300 7.36 -21.53 6.62
N THR A 301 6.42 -20.62 6.84
CA THR A 301 5.58 -20.55 8.05
C THR A 301 4.16 -20.23 7.63
N GLY A 302 3.20 -21.09 8.01
CA GLY A 302 1.82 -20.95 7.56
C GLY A 302 1.74 -20.91 6.03
N ASN A 303 1.26 -19.81 5.46
CA ASN A 303 1.15 -19.57 4.01
C ASN A 303 2.29 -18.69 3.42
N GLY A 304 3.24 -18.28 4.25
CA GLY A 304 4.26 -17.31 3.86
C GLY A 304 5.68 -17.86 3.90
N VAL A 305 6.59 -17.15 3.25
CA VAL A 305 8.04 -17.36 3.34
C VAL A 305 8.64 -16.16 4.04
N MET A 306 9.42 -16.43 5.08
CA MET A 306 10.17 -15.44 5.83
C MET A 306 11.66 -15.58 5.53
N HIS A 307 12.31 -14.46 5.26
CA HIS A 307 13.75 -14.36 5.19
C HIS A 307 14.22 -13.46 6.32
N ASN A 308 15.14 -13.95 7.16
CA ASN A 308 15.70 -13.19 8.27
C ASN A 308 14.61 -12.61 9.20
N GLY A 309 13.58 -13.41 9.46
CA GLY A 309 12.46 -13.04 10.32
C GLY A 309 11.52 -11.96 9.76
N THR A 310 11.67 -11.59 8.48
CA THR A 310 10.76 -10.70 7.75
C THR A 310 10.02 -11.49 6.68
N THR A 311 8.72 -11.33 6.56
CA THR A 311 7.95 -11.99 5.51
C THR A 311 8.31 -11.40 4.15
N ILE A 312 8.80 -12.24 3.25
CA ILE A 312 9.12 -11.86 1.86
C ILE A 312 8.04 -12.29 0.88
N LEU A 313 7.22 -13.28 1.24
CA LEU A 313 6.06 -13.73 0.48
C LEU A 313 4.92 -14.04 1.45
N ASP A 314 3.77 -13.37 1.29
CA ASP A 314 2.60 -13.55 2.16
C ASP A 314 1.63 -14.67 1.68
N GLU A 315 1.74 -15.08 0.41
CA GLU A 315 0.90 -16.14 -0.21
C GLU A 315 1.72 -17.03 -1.14
N TYR A 316 2.63 -17.83 -0.56
CA TYR A 316 3.57 -18.64 -1.32
C TYR A 316 3.04 -20.04 -1.69
N GLY A 317 2.07 -20.61 -0.96
CA GLY A 317 1.55 -21.93 -1.35
C GLY A 317 0.58 -22.59 -0.36
N HIS A 318 0.81 -23.87 -0.09
CA HIS A 318 0.00 -24.60 0.89
C HIS A 318 0.25 -24.09 2.30
N ASN A 319 -0.83 -23.78 3.03
CA ASN A 319 -0.71 -23.34 4.42
C ASN A 319 -0.29 -24.52 5.32
N LEU A 320 0.93 -24.47 5.88
CA LEU A 320 1.49 -25.51 6.74
C LEU A 320 0.66 -25.76 8.01
N ASP A 321 -0.11 -24.78 8.49
CA ASP A 321 -0.98 -24.90 9.66
C ASP A 321 -2.16 -25.86 9.46
N ARG A 322 -2.43 -26.26 8.20
CA ARG A 322 -3.50 -27.22 7.85
C ARG A 322 -3.02 -28.66 7.79
N LEU A 323 -1.73 -28.90 7.94
CA LEU A 323 -1.15 -30.24 7.88
C LEU A 323 -1.60 -31.07 9.09
N LYS A 324 -1.65 -32.38 8.90
CA LYS A 324 -2.01 -33.37 9.91
C LYS A 324 -0.89 -34.38 10.09
N ALA A 325 -0.94 -35.16 11.17
CA ALA A 325 -0.08 -36.33 11.31
C ALA A 325 -0.26 -37.25 10.09
N GLY A 326 0.85 -37.62 9.45
CA GLY A 326 0.92 -38.34 8.19
C GLY A 326 1.32 -37.47 7.00
N ASP A 327 1.08 -36.16 7.03
CA ASP A 327 1.49 -35.24 5.96
C ASP A 327 3.00 -35.02 5.97
N THR A 328 3.53 -34.64 4.81
CA THR A 328 4.96 -34.45 4.57
C THR A 328 5.26 -33.05 4.09
N VAL A 329 6.38 -32.49 4.54
CA VAL A 329 6.90 -31.20 4.11
C VAL A 329 8.37 -31.32 3.79
N GLY A 330 8.81 -30.66 2.74
CA GLY A 330 10.20 -30.71 2.32
C GLY A 330 10.72 -29.38 1.78
N VAL A 331 12.04 -29.28 1.71
CA VAL A 331 12.77 -28.14 1.18
C VAL A 331 13.93 -28.61 0.32
N VAL A 332 14.18 -27.90 -0.78
CA VAL A 332 15.35 -28.13 -1.66
C VAL A 332 15.97 -26.80 -2.03
N ARG A 333 17.29 -26.74 -1.97
CA ARG A 333 18.08 -25.66 -2.59
C ARG A 333 18.58 -26.17 -3.93
N LYS A 334 18.13 -25.58 -5.02
CA LYS A 334 18.55 -25.97 -6.37
C LYS A 334 19.94 -25.41 -6.72
N GLU A 335 20.58 -25.98 -7.74
CA GLU A 335 21.90 -25.54 -8.20
C GLU A 335 21.96 -24.05 -8.56
N ASP A 336 20.89 -23.53 -9.17
CA ASP A 336 20.67 -22.12 -9.54
C ASP A 336 20.49 -21.16 -8.35
N GLY A 337 20.56 -21.67 -7.11
CA GLY A 337 20.37 -20.87 -5.90
C GLY A 337 18.91 -20.57 -5.55
N SER A 338 17.95 -21.10 -6.29
CA SER A 338 16.55 -21.03 -5.91
C SER A 338 16.22 -22.02 -4.78
N LEU A 339 15.39 -21.59 -3.84
CA LEU A 339 14.86 -22.41 -2.76
C LEU A 339 13.42 -22.79 -3.10
N HIS A 340 13.08 -24.07 -2.99
CA HIS A 340 11.74 -24.58 -3.25
C HIS A 340 11.25 -25.40 -2.07
N PHE A 341 9.96 -25.27 -1.73
CA PHE A 341 9.31 -26.11 -0.74
C PHE A 341 8.36 -27.12 -1.39
N PHE A 342 8.14 -28.23 -0.69
CA PHE A 342 7.21 -29.29 -1.08
C PHE A 342 6.25 -29.58 0.06
N VAL A 343 5.00 -29.86 -0.30
CA VAL A 343 3.98 -30.34 0.64
C VAL A 343 3.35 -31.56 0.00
N ASN A 344 3.38 -32.71 0.69
CA ASN A 344 2.84 -33.97 0.19
C ASN A 344 3.35 -34.36 -1.22
N GLY A 345 4.65 -34.13 -1.47
CA GLY A 345 5.30 -34.41 -2.76
C GLY A 345 5.02 -33.38 -3.86
N VAL A 346 4.19 -32.36 -3.60
CA VAL A 346 3.85 -31.31 -4.57
C VAL A 346 4.74 -30.08 -4.35
N ALA A 347 5.48 -29.68 -5.39
CA ALA A 347 6.32 -28.48 -5.37
C ALA A 347 5.46 -27.20 -5.30
N GLN A 348 5.82 -26.28 -4.42
CA GLN A 348 5.09 -25.02 -4.19
C GLN A 348 5.58 -23.86 -5.09
N GLY A 349 6.62 -24.07 -5.90
CA GLY A 349 7.28 -23.03 -6.71
C GLY A 349 8.53 -22.46 -6.02
N PRO A 350 9.18 -21.42 -6.58
CA PRO A 350 10.39 -20.82 -6.00
C PRO A 350 10.06 -19.84 -4.86
N ALA A 351 10.59 -20.10 -3.66
CA ALA A 351 10.36 -19.34 -2.43
C ALA A 351 11.31 -18.17 -2.25
N ALA A 352 12.56 -18.36 -2.65
CA ALA A 352 13.63 -17.38 -2.53
C ALA A 352 14.69 -17.69 -3.58
N TRP A 353 15.46 -16.68 -3.94
CA TRP A 353 16.54 -16.76 -4.92
C TRP A 353 17.87 -16.41 -4.24
N ASN A 354 18.99 -16.78 -4.85
CA ASN A 354 20.34 -16.53 -4.35
C ASN A 354 20.62 -17.14 -2.95
N VAL A 355 20.02 -18.30 -2.65
CA VAL A 355 20.32 -19.04 -1.43
C VAL A 355 21.70 -19.70 -1.55
N PRO A 356 22.62 -19.47 -0.58
CA PRO A 356 23.98 -20.01 -0.63
C PRO A 356 24.03 -21.54 -0.77
N PRO A 357 25.09 -22.11 -1.38
CA PRO A 357 25.20 -23.54 -1.62
C PRO A 357 25.44 -24.37 -0.34
N SER A 358 25.95 -23.76 0.74
CA SER A 358 26.17 -24.43 2.03
C SER A 358 25.12 -23.99 3.04
N VAL A 359 23.95 -24.61 2.98
CA VAL A 359 22.85 -24.37 3.91
C VAL A 359 22.42 -25.66 4.59
N TYR A 360 22.02 -25.58 5.85
CA TYR A 360 21.45 -26.67 6.62
C TYR A 360 19.94 -26.62 6.54
N ALA A 361 19.27 -27.77 6.42
CA ALA A 361 17.83 -27.83 6.57
C ALA A 361 17.45 -27.54 8.02
N VAL A 362 16.29 -26.93 8.18
CA VAL A 362 15.74 -26.50 9.46
C VAL A 362 14.33 -27.01 9.57
N VAL A 363 14.00 -27.61 10.70
CA VAL A 363 12.62 -27.94 11.07
C VAL A 363 12.36 -27.36 12.45
N ASP A 364 11.27 -26.62 12.56
CA ASP A 364 10.78 -26.11 13.83
C ASP A 364 9.50 -26.87 14.21
N LEU A 365 9.62 -27.74 15.23
CA LEU A 365 8.46 -28.39 15.84
C LEU A 365 7.73 -27.36 16.71
N TYR A 366 6.94 -26.51 16.04
CA TYR A 366 6.23 -25.38 16.63
C TYR A 366 4.71 -25.62 16.64
N GLY A 367 4.03 -25.25 17.72
CA GLY A 367 2.58 -25.44 17.83
C GLY A 367 2.21 -26.92 17.94
N GLN A 368 1.43 -27.41 16.98
CA GLN A 368 0.83 -28.74 16.99
C GLN A 368 1.82 -29.86 16.70
N ALA A 369 2.85 -29.66 15.87
CA ALA A 369 3.80 -30.73 15.59
C ALA A 369 4.59 -31.09 16.87
N ALA A 370 4.44 -32.35 17.29
CA ALA A 370 5.15 -32.92 18.42
C ALA A 370 6.28 -33.83 17.96
N GLN A 371 6.18 -34.43 16.78
CA GLN A 371 7.18 -35.35 16.26
C GLN A 371 7.21 -35.31 14.74
N ALA A 372 8.41 -35.29 14.15
CA ALA A 372 8.61 -35.42 12.72
C ALA A 372 9.83 -36.31 12.41
N THR A 373 9.75 -37.11 11.35
CA THR A 373 10.80 -38.04 10.92
C THR A 373 11.25 -37.75 9.49
N ILE A 374 12.57 -37.73 9.26
CA ILE A 374 13.17 -37.61 7.92
C ILE A 374 12.78 -38.82 7.07
N MET A 375 12.34 -38.54 5.84
CA MET A 375 12.03 -39.56 4.84
C MET A 375 13.27 -39.85 4.00
N ASP A 376 13.49 -41.13 3.68
CA ASP A 376 14.56 -41.56 2.78
C ASP A 376 13.96 -41.94 1.42
N ASP A 377 14.49 -41.35 0.35
CA ASP A 377 14.07 -41.51 -1.06
C ASP A 377 14.27 -42.93 -1.65
N MET A 378 14.32 -44.00 -0.84
CA MET A 378 14.69 -45.36 -1.32
C MET A 378 13.95 -46.56 -0.71
N ALA A 379 12.78 -46.40 -0.06
CA ALA A 379 12.11 -47.58 0.53
C ALA A 379 10.58 -47.74 0.39
N ASP A 380 9.80 -46.76 -0.08
CA ASP A 380 8.32 -46.87 -0.09
C ASP A 380 7.62 -46.65 -1.44
N LEU A 381 8.31 -46.83 -2.58
CA LEU A 381 7.67 -46.84 -3.91
C LEU A 381 8.08 -48.07 -4.74
N PRO A 382 7.14 -48.80 -5.39
CA PRO A 382 7.47 -49.96 -6.20
C PRO A 382 8.12 -49.58 -7.54
N PRO A 383 8.99 -50.45 -8.12
CA PRO A 383 9.95 -50.07 -9.16
C PRO A 383 9.37 -50.09 -10.58
N LEU A 384 9.85 -49.19 -11.44
CA LEU A 384 9.70 -49.29 -12.90
C LEU A 384 11.05 -49.71 -13.53
N PRO A 385 11.05 -50.55 -14.59
CA PRO A 385 12.27 -51.14 -15.14
C PRO A 385 12.92 -50.29 -16.24
N GLU A 386 14.25 -50.36 -16.33
CA GLU A 386 15.08 -49.81 -17.39
C GLU A 386 15.25 -50.75 -18.61
N ASP A 387 15.09 -50.13 -19.78
CA ASP A 387 15.93 -50.17 -21.01
C ASP A 387 15.92 -51.33 -22.03
N SER A 388 16.15 -50.89 -23.28
CA SER A 388 16.66 -51.60 -24.48
C SER A 388 15.69 -52.10 -25.59
N SER A 389 16.20 -51.91 -26.81
CA SER A 389 15.62 -51.87 -28.16
C SER A 389 15.50 -53.21 -28.90
N GLU A 390 14.51 -53.34 -29.80
CA GLU A 390 14.58 -53.84 -31.22
C GLU A 390 13.16 -54.20 -31.75
N GLY A 391 12.79 -53.74 -32.97
CA GLY A 391 11.52 -54.11 -33.66
C GLY A 391 11.59 -55.49 -34.36
N PRO A 392 10.64 -55.91 -35.25
CA PRO A 392 9.52 -55.19 -35.88
C PRO A 392 8.18 -55.97 -36.12
N THR A 393 7.18 -55.25 -36.67
CA THR A 393 6.02 -55.66 -37.52
C THR A 393 4.73 -56.32 -36.95
N ALA A 394 3.62 -55.55 -37.13
CA ALA A 394 2.30 -55.91 -37.72
C ALA A 394 1.01 -55.81 -36.85
N MET A 395 0.23 -54.75 -37.17
CA MET A 395 -1.26 -54.62 -37.25
C MET A 395 -2.14 -54.62 -35.98
N SER A 396 -2.36 -53.40 -35.46
CA SER A 396 -3.61 -52.66 -35.09
C SER A 396 -4.77 -53.30 -34.27
N PRO A 397 -5.63 -52.52 -33.55
CA PRO A 397 -5.58 -51.08 -33.21
C PRO A 397 -5.82 -50.80 -31.70
N GLY A 398 -4.99 -49.93 -31.11
CA GLY A 398 -5.18 -49.45 -29.75
C GLY A 398 -4.07 -48.47 -29.40
N SER A 399 -4.47 -47.22 -29.21
CA SER A 399 -3.62 -46.04 -29.04
C SER A 399 -2.41 -46.22 -28.11
N PRO A 400 -1.26 -45.63 -28.49
CA PRO A 400 -0.33 -45.10 -27.51
C PRO A 400 0.01 -43.64 -27.78
N CYS A 401 0.35 -42.97 -26.68
CA CYS A 401 0.76 -41.58 -26.60
C CYS A 401 2.19 -41.39 -27.18
N SER A 402 2.51 -40.11 -27.49
CA SER A 402 3.80 -39.53 -27.91
C SER A 402 4.08 -39.58 -29.42
N VAL A 403 4.08 -38.43 -30.09
CA VAL A 403 5.26 -37.58 -30.36
C VAL A 403 4.79 -36.34 -31.13
N GLY A 404 5.20 -35.17 -30.63
CA GLY A 404 5.70 -34.02 -31.39
C GLY A 404 4.96 -33.51 -32.64
N GLY A 405 4.55 -32.25 -32.56
CA GLY A 405 4.22 -31.39 -33.71
C GLY A 405 3.34 -30.24 -33.26
N GLY A 406 3.92 -29.16 -32.73
CA GLY A 406 4.20 -27.96 -33.53
C GLY A 406 3.01 -27.01 -33.45
N ASN A 407 2.98 -26.03 -32.54
CA ASN A 407 3.24 -24.65 -32.96
C ASN A 407 3.52 -23.65 -31.81
N GLY A 408 3.80 -24.09 -30.58
CA GLY A 408 4.08 -23.18 -29.46
C GLY A 408 5.52 -22.62 -29.40
N ALA A 409 6.50 -23.34 -29.96
CA ALA A 409 7.93 -23.02 -29.83
C ALA A 409 8.47 -22.02 -30.88
N ASN A 410 7.64 -21.56 -31.82
CA ASN A 410 8.08 -20.69 -32.91
C ASN A 410 7.82 -19.19 -32.68
N ASP A 411 7.06 -18.84 -31.65
CA ASP A 411 6.58 -17.47 -31.46
C ASP A 411 7.57 -16.66 -30.63
N LEU A 412 8.06 -15.53 -31.19
CA LEU A 412 9.00 -14.64 -30.51
C LEU A 412 8.32 -13.97 -29.31
N ARG A 413 8.93 -14.12 -28.14
CA ARG A 413 8.49 -13.56 -26.84
C ARG A 413 9.69 -12.98 -26.11
N PHE A 414 9.45 -12.19 -25.06
CA PHE A 414 10.48 -11.86 -24.08
C PHE A 414 10.72 -13.07 -23.16
N HIS A 415 11.99 -13.33 -22.85
CA HIS A 415 12.48 -14.39 -22.00
C HIS A 415 12.13 -14.12 -20.53
N GLN A 416 11.90 -15.16 -19.72
CA GLN A 416 11.50 -14.99 -18.32
C GLN A 416 12.60 -14.39 -17.43
N LEU A 417 13.87 -14.51 -17.84
CA LEU A 417 14.99 -13.81 -17.21
C LEU A 417 15.10 -12.40 -17.79
N HIS A 418 15.08 -11.40 -16.91
CA HIS A 418 15.12 -9.97 -17.25
C HIS A 418 15.69 -9.14 -16.09
N GLY A 419 15.98 -7.87 -16.35
CA GLY A 419 16.44 -6.91 -15.34
C GLY A 419 15.44 -6.74 -14.18
N THR A 420 15.94 -6.31 -13.03
CA THR A 420 15.20 -6.25 -11.75
C THR A 420 14.02 -5.29 -11.75
N ASN A 421 14.01 -4.28 -12.62
CA ASN A 421 12.95 -3.29 -12.76
C ASN A 421 12.02 -3.57 -13.96
N ALA A 422 12.31 -4.60 -14.76
CA ALA A 422 11.43 -5.07 -15.82
C ALA A 422 10.40 -6.08 -15.27
N VAL A 423 9.20 -6.08 -15.85
CA VAL A 423 8.14 -7.04 -15.60
C VAL A 423 7.56 -7.47 -16.94
N ILE A 424 7.49 -8.77 -17.17
CA ILE A 424 6.93 -9.34 -18.40
C ILE A 424 5.48 -9.74 -18.17
N THR A 425 4.61 -9.27 -19.05
CA THR A 425 3.16 -9.49 -19.02
C THR A 425 2.67 -9.98 -20.38
N ASN A 426 1.36 -10.18 -20.52
CA ASN A 426 0.72 -10.58 -21.79
C ASN A 426 1.33 -11.87 -22.39
N GLY A 427 1.51 -12.90 -21.54
CA GLY A 427 2.03 -14.20 -21.96
C GLY A 427 3.45 -14.18 -22.54
N GLY A 428 4.27 -13.20 -22.16
CA GLY A 428 5.64 -13.04 -22.67
C GLY A 428 5.78 -12.00 -23.77
N ARG A 429 4.71 -11.27 -24.15
CA ARG A 429 4.76 -10.35 -25.30
C ARG A 429 4.91 -8.88 -24.93
N THR A 430 4.77 -8.53 -23.67
CA THR A 430 4.82 -7.13 -23.20
C THR A 430 5.84 -7.02 -22.07
N ALA A 431 6.73 -6.03 -22.16
CA ALA A 431 7.69 -5.70 -21.11
C ALA A 431 7.37 -4.30 -20.55
N LEU A 432 7.37 -4.17 -19.22
CA LEU A 432 7.04 -2.95 -18.48
C LEU A 432 8.11 -2.66 -17.43
N ARG A 433 8.53 -1.40 -17.30
CA ARG A 433 9.37 -0.94 -16.20
C ARG A 433 8.51 -0.45 -15.02
N GLN A 434 8.60 -1.11 -13.86
CA GLN A 434 7.68 -0.91 -12.73
C GLN A 434 7.90 0.42 -11.99
N ASN A 435 9.15 0.76 -11.66
CA ASN A 435 9.50 1.97 -10.88
C ASN A 435 9.78 3.21 -11.75
N CYS A 436 9.08 3.37 -12.86
CA CYS A 436 9.37 4.37 -13.91
C CYS A 436 9.42 5.86 -13.48
N ARG A 437 8.88 6.21 -12.29
CA ARG A 437 8.91 7.58 -11.75
C ARG A 437 10.12 7.84 -10.84
N SER A 438 10.73 6.83 -10.27
CA SER A 438 11.88 6.93 -9.35
C SER A 438 13.19 6.47 -9.98
N GLU A 439 13.12 5.55 -10.95
CA GLU A 439 14.27 4.93 -11.62
C GLU A 439 14.09 4.98 -13.15
N PHE A 440 15.20 5.02 -13.86
CA PHE A 440 15.24 5.18 -15.32
C PHE A 440 15.97 4.04 -16.06
N ASN A 441 16.33 2.97 -15.37
CA ASN A 441 17.17 1.87 -15.87
C ASN A 441 16.82 0.54 -15.15
N ASP A 442 17.68 -0.47 -15.25
CA ASP A 442 17.53 -1.82 -14.67
C ASP A 442 16.38 -2.65 -15.27
N ALA A 443 15.95 -2.30 -16.49
CA ALA A 443 14.76 -2.86 -17.13
C ALA A 443 15.07 -3.45 -18.53
N ILE A 444 16.10 -4.30 -18.57
CA ILE A 444 16.54 -5.01 -19.77
C ILE A 444 15.70 -6.27 -19.97
N VAL A 445 15.23 -6.51 -21.20
CA VAL A 445 14.51 -7.72 -21.60
C VAL A 445 15.09 -8.31 -22.88
N ILE A 446 15.07 -9.64 -22.99
CA ILE A 446 15.72 -10.39 -24.08
C ILE A 446 14.70 -11.31 -24.76
N SER A 447 14.88 -11.65 -26.03
CA SER A 447 14.02 -12.63 -26.69
C SER A 447 14.17 -14.04 -26.09
N ASN A 448 13.07 -14.79 -26.04
CA ASN A 448 13.00 -16.14 -25.46
C ASN A 448 13.74 -17.20 -26.28
N ARG A 449 14.14 -16.86 -27.51
CA ARG A 449 14.96 -17.67 -28.40
C ARG A 449 15.80 -16.77 -29.28
N CYS A 450 16.78 -17.36 -29.94
CA CYS A 450 17.61 -16.66 -30.92
C CYS A 450 16.79 -16.24 -32.16
N LEU A 451 17.20 -15.15 -32.78
CA LEU A 451 16.70 -14.68 -34.07
C LEU A 451 17.23 -15.57 -35.18
N ARG A 452 16.35 -15.96 -36.11
CA ARG A 452 16.73 -16.64 -37.35
C ARG A 452 17.22 -15.63 -38.38
N ASP A 453 18.03 -16.09 -39.33
CA ASP A 453 18.46 -15.23 -40.43
C ASP A 453 17.25 -14.74 -41.24
N GLY A 454 17.12 -13.43 -41.40
CA GLY A 454 15.99 -12.76 -42.05
C GLY A 454 14.72 -12.64 -41.18
N GLU A 455 14.77 -13.03 -39.91
CA GLU A 455 13.63 -12.90 -38.99
C GLU A 455 13.62 -11.53 -38.29
N LEU A 456 12.51 -10.81 -38.45
CA LEU A 456 12.30 -9.50 -37.83
C LEU A 456 11.73 -9.66 -36.41
N PHE A 457 12.46 -9.17 -35.41
CA PHE A 457 11.94 -8.95 -34.07
C PHE A 457 11.48 -7.50 -33.93
N GLU A 458 10.17 -7.26 -34.00
CA GLU A 458 9.58 -5.92 -33.93
C GLU A 458 8.83 -5.70 -32.61
N ILE A 459 9.07 -4.56 -31.98
CA ILE A 459 8.35 -4.07 -30.81
C ILE A 459 7.67 -2.74 -31.09
N VAL A 460 6.60 -2.43 -30.36
CA VAL A 460 5.94 -1.11 -30.32
C VAL A 460 6.09 -0.49 -28.95
N ILE A 461 6.46 0.79 -28.91
CA ILE A 461 6.49 1.59 -27.67
C ILE A 461 5.04 1.87 -27.25
N GLN A 462 4.62 1.38 -26.09
CA GLN A 462 3.26 1.54 -25.58
C GLN A 462 3.12 2.68 -24.56
N LYS A 463 4.19 3.00 -23.85
CA LYS A 463 4.18 4.04 -22.82
C LYS A 463 5.54 4.68 -22.65
N MET A 464 5.54 6.00 -22.51
CA MET A 464 6.72 6.79 -22.16
C MET A 464 6.43 7.78 -21.02
N VAL A 465 7.46 8.31 -20.39
CA VAL A 465 7.41 9.36 -19.34
C VAL A 465 8.32 10.53 -19.72
N ASP A 466 7.99 11.73 -19.28
CA ASP A 466 8.62 13.01 -19.67
C ASP A 466 9.72 13.51 -18.72
N ARG A 467 10.00 12.77 -17.64
CA ARG A 467 10.92 13.17 -16.56
C ARG A 467 12.41 12.94 -16.88
N TRP A 468 12.71 11.99 -17.76
CA TRP A 468 14.07 11.48 -17.97
C TRP A 468 14.62 11.87 -19.34
N SER A 469 15.95 11.94 -19.47
CA SER A 469 16.64 12.12 -20.76
C SER A 469 17.13 10.77 -21.30
N GLY A 470 17.05 10.57 -22.61
CA GLY A 470 17.22 9.26 -23.27
C GLY A 470 15.89 8.52 -23.39
N SER A 471 15.66 7.80 -24.48
CA SER A 471 14.35 7.20 -24.76
C SER A 471 14.32 5.69 -24.61
N ILE A 472 15.16 4.94 -25.32
CA ILE A 472 15.18 3.47 -25.34
C ILE A 472 16.48 3.01 -26.01
N GLU A 473 17.02 1.86 -25.59
CA GLU A 473 18.12 1.21 -26.29
C GLU A 473 17.65 -0.15 -26.80
N ALA A 474 18.08 -0.52 -28.00
CA ALA A 474 17.68 -1.77 -28.64
C ALA A 474 18.88 -2.38 -29.36
N GLY A 475 19.01 -3.70 -29.32
CA GLY A 475 20.11 -4.38 -29.98
C GLY A 475 20.04 -5.90 -29.94
N VAL A 476 21.18 -6.55 -30.18
CA VAL A 476 21.30 -8.01 -30.12
C VAL A 476 22.50 -8.44 -29.30
N THR A 477 22.43 -9.60 -28.69
CA THR A 477 23.54 -10.22 -27.95
C THR A 477 23.76 -11.67 -28.40
N ALA A 478 25.01 -12.13 -28.40
CA ALA A 478 25.34 -13.54 -28.57
C ALA A 478 25.48 -14.28 -27.22
N ILE A 479 25.25 -13.59 -26.10
CA ILE A 479 25.20 -14.17 -24.77
C ILE A 479 23.82 -14.81 -24.57
N ARG A 480 23.79 -16.05 -24.08
CA ARG A 480 22.53 -16.75 -23.83
C ARG A 480 21.78 -16.07 -22.68
N PRO A 481 20.43 -15.97 -22.72
CA PRO A 481 19.65 -15.35 -21.65
C PRO A 481 19.95 -15.93 -20.25
N GLU A 482 20.30 -17.23 -20.18
CA GLU A 482 20.64 -17.92 -18.92
C GLU A 482 22.07 -17.66 -18.43
N GLU A 483 22.96 -17.18 -19.30
CA GLU A 483 24.36 -16.86 -19.01
C GLU A 483 24.57 -15.35 -18.82
N LEU A 484 23.53 -14.53 -19.07
CA LEU A 484 23.61 -13.09 -18.97
C LEU A 484 23.31 -12.60 -17.55
N GLU A 485 24.31 -12.02 -16.90
CA GLU A 485 24.11 -11.19 -15.72
C GLU A 485 23.63 -9.79 -16.17
N PHE A 486 22.39 -9.43 -15.85
CA PHE A 486 21.79 -8.17 -16.30
C PHE A 486 22.49 -6.96 -15.66
N PRO A 487 23.16 -6.09 -16.45
CA PRO A 487 23.71 -4.84 -15.95
C PRO A 487 22.61 -3.80 -15.73
N ASN A 488 23.00 -2.61 -15.26
CA ASN A 488 22.09 -1.49 -15.09
C ASN A 488 21.54 -0.97 -16.43
N THR A 489 22.38 -0.98 -17.47
CA THR A 489 21.99 -0.74 -18.86
C THR A 489 22.76 -1.70 -19.78
N MET A 490 22.13 -2.14 -20.86
CA MET A 490 22.73 -3.15 -21.74
C MET A 490 24.02 -2.67 -22.41
N THR A 491 24.22 -1.36 -22.51
CA THR A 491 25.46 -0.74 -23.03
C THR A 491 26.67 -0.88 -22.10
N ASP A 492 26.51 -1.32 -20.84
CA ASP A 492 27.60 -1.53 -19.89
C ASP A 492 28.34 -2.88 -20.10
N ILE A 493 27.82 -3.79 -20.91
CA ILE A 493 28.46 -5.08 -21.21
C ILE A 493 29.59 -4.90 -22.22
N ASP A 494 30.77 -5.44 -21.92
CA ASP A 494 32.00 -5.28 -22.70
C ASP A 494 32.38 -6.51 -23.56
N TYR A 495 31.41 -7.39 -23.86
CA TYR A 495 31.59 -8.55 -24.74
C TYR A 495 30.28 -9.04 -25.40
N ASP A 496 30.39 -9.67 -26.58
CA ASP A 496 29.31 -10.34 -27.34
C ASP A 496 27.95 -9.56 -27.41
N THR A 497 27.97 -8.22 -27.49
CA THR A 497 26.76 -7.36 -27.52
C THR A 497 26.85 -6.24 -28.56
N TRP A 498 25.73 -5.95 -29.24
CA TRP A 498 25.60 -4.88 -30.23
C TRP A 498 24.32 -4.08 -29.97
N MET A 499 24.44 -2.82 -29.58
CA MET A 499 23.32 -1.96 -29.16
C MET A 499 23.24 -0.69 -30.02
N LEU A 500 22.03 -0.19 -30.24
CA LEU A 500 21.76 1.16 -30.72
C LEU A 500 21.24 1.99 -29.54
N SER A 501 21.91 3.10 -29.23
CA SER A 501 21.52 4.08 -28.22
C SER A 501 21.49 5.47 -28.87
N GLY A 502 20.30 6.08 -28.95
CA GLY A 502 20.07 7.28 -29.76
C GLY A 502 20.42 7.04 -31.24
N THR A 503 21.48 7.70 -31.73
CA THR A 503 22.06 7.50 -33.09
C THR A 503 23.38 6.72 -33.11
N ALA A 504 23.85 6.24 -31.95
CA ALA A 504 25.14 5.60 -31.80
C ALA A 504 25.00 4.07 -31.82
N ILE A 505 25.72 3.42 -32.73
CA ILE A 505 25.89 1.96 -32.73
C ILE A 505 27.09 1.63 -31.85
N MET A 506 26.82 0.81 -30.84
CA MET A 506 27.79 0.33 -29.86
C MET A 506 28.00 -1.17 -30.03
N GLN A 507 29.24 -1.62 -29.85
CA GLN A 507 29.60 -3.01 -29.74
C GLN A 507 30.44 -3.17 -28.48
N ASP A 508 30.09 -4.11 -27.62
CA ASP A 508 30.87 -4.48 -26.44
C ASP A 508 31.20 -3.23 -25.58
N GLY A 509 30.17 -2.40 -25.33
CA GLY A 509 30.26 -1.13 -24.59
C GLY A 509 31.00 0.01 -25.30
N ASN A 510 31.55 -0.23 -26.49
CA ASN A 510 32.33 0.76 -27.25
C ASN A 510 31.54 1.30 -28.45
N THR A 511 31.55 2.62 -28.64
CA THR A 511 30.89 3.24 -29.80
C THR A 511 31.63 2.95 -31.10
N MET A 512 31.00 2.19 -31.99
CA MET A 512 31.54 1.83 -33.30
C MET A 512 31.25 2.89 -34.36
N ARG A 513 30.05 3.46 -34.32
CA ARG A 513 29.58 4.44 -35.31
C ARG A 513 28.60 5.41 -34.68
N ASN A 514 28.75 6.69 -35.02
CA ASN A 514 27.79 7.74 -34.69
C ASN A 514 26.99 8.15 -35.94
N ASN A 515 25.85 8.79 -35.74
CA ASN A 515 24.95 9.26 -36.81
C ASN A 515 24.42 8.10 -37.68
N TYR A 516 23.95 7.04 -37.02
CA TYR A 516 23.15 6.02 -37.69
C TYR A 516 21.83 6.62 -38.21
N GLY A 517 21.24 6.00 -39.24
CA GLY A 517 20.13 6.56 -40.02
C GLY A 517 18.84 6.82 -39.23
N CYS A 518 18.72 6.22 -38.03
CA CYS A 518 17.66 6.50 -37.08
C CYS A 518 18.19 6.94 -35.73
N ASP A 519 17.37 7.74 -35.04
CA ASP A 519 17.60 8.21 -33.68
C ASP A 519 16.51 7.64 -32.76
N LEU A 520 16.88 6.70 -31.88
CA LEU A 520 15.93 6.13 -30.91
C LEU A 520 15.41 7.17 -29.92
N ASP A 521 16.15 8.24 -29.64
CA ASP A 521 15.72 9.30 -28.72
C ASP A 521 14.59 10.17 -29.29
N SER A 522 14.41 10.14 -30.62
CA SER A 522 13.32 10.87 -31.30
C SER A 522 11.99 10.13 -31.32
N LEU A 523 11.97 8.86 -30.91
CA LEU A 523 10.79 8.00 -31.02
C LEU A 523 9.76 8.31 -29.93
N THR A 524 8.48 8.26 -30.32
CA THR A 524 7.35 8.50 -29.42
C THR A 524 6.46 7.28 -29.24
N THR A 525 5.56 7.31 -28.25
CA THR A 525 4.56 6.25 -28.03
C THR A 525 3.82 5.93 -29.34
N GLY A 526 3.78 4.65 -29.69
CA GLY A 526 3.23 4.14 -30.95
C GLY A 526 4.29 3.85 -32.03
N SER A 527 5.53 4.34 -31.87
CA SER A 527 6.63 4.02 -32.78
C SER A 527 7.02 2.55 -32.65
N ARG A 528 7.37 1.93 -33.78
CA ARG A 528 7.82 0.53 -33.84
C ARG A 528 9.31 0.44 -34.13
N ILE A 529 10.00 -0.44 -33.43
CA ILE A 529 11.43 -0.71 -33.57
C ILE A 529 11.58 -2.19 -33.89
N GLY A 530 12.16 -2.49 -35.04
CA GLY A 530 12.47 -3.83 -35.50
C GLY A 530 13.97 -4.08 -35.57
N MET A 531 14.38 -5.31 -35.27
CA MET A 531 15.76 -5.78 -35.37
C MET A 531 15.80 -7.07 -36.17
N MET A 532 16.72 -7.17 -37.12
CA MET A 532 16.86 -8.34 -37.97
C MET A 532 18.33 -8.61 -38.26
N ARG A 533 18.74 -9.88 -38.15
CA ARG A 533 20.01 -10.35 -38.66
C ARG A 533 19.84 -10.82 -40.10
N SER A 534 20.60 -10.29 -41.05
CA SER A 534 20.61 -10.78 -42.43
C SER A 534 21.35 -12.12 -42.55
N ALA A 535 21.10 -12.86 -43.63
CA ALA A 535 21.83 -14.10 -43.94
C ALA A 535 23.34 -13.90 -44.18
N THR A 536 23.78 -12.66 -44.45
CA THR A 536 25.20 -12.29 -44.56
C THR A 536 25.84 -11.98 -43.19
N GLY A 537 25.06 -11.97 -42.11
CA GLY A 537 25.52 -11.67 -40.76
C GLY A 537 25.50 -10.18 -40.41
N ASP A 538 24.69 -9.39 -41.10
CA ASP A 538 24.56 -7.94 -40.87
C ASP A 538 23.34 -7.64 -39.99
N LEU A 539 23.48 -6.71 -39.04
CA LEU A 539 22.37 -6.24 -38.22
C LEU A 539 21.67 -5.06 -38.90
N HIS A 540 20.36 -5.14 -39.05
CA HIS A 540 19.50 -4.07 -39.55
C HIS A 540 18.50 -3.65 -38.48
N TYR A 541 18.25 -2.34 -38.40
CA TYR A 541 17.14 -1.78 -37.62
C TYR A 541 16.03 -1.28 -38.56
N TYR A 542 14.79 -1.51 -38.15
CA TYR A 542 13.58 -1.06 -38.84
C TYR A 542 12.83 -0.09 -37.94
N ILE A 543 12.43 1.07 -38.46
CA ILE A 543 11.58 2.01 -37.74
C ILE A 543 10.25 2.11 -38.47
N ASN A 544 9.15 1.78 -37.80
CA ASN A 544 7.81 1.74 -38.39
C ASN A 544 7.74 0.92 -39.70
N GLY A 545 8.47 -0.20 -39.75
CA GLY A 545 8.56 -1.08 -40.92
C GLY A 545 9.54 -0.64 -42.02
N VAL A 546 10.26 0.48 -41.87
CA VAL A 546 11.24 0.98 -42.85
C VAL A 546 12.65 0.61 -42.43
N ASP A 547 13.38 -0.11 -43.28
CA ASP A 547 14.80 -0.47 -43.09
C ASP A 547 15.68 0.80 -43.03
N GLN A 548 16.48 0.92 -41.98
CA GLN A 548 17.40 2.06 -41.76
C GLN A 548 18.82 1.79 -42.27
N GLY A 549 19.03 0.62 -42.89
CA GLY A 549 20.30 0.19 -43.46
C GLY A 549 21.09 -0.71 -42.51
N VAL A 550 22.36 -0.94 -42.87
CA VAL A 550 23.27 -1.80 -42.10
C VAL A 550 23.82 -1.05 -40.89
N ALA A 551 23.54 -1.55 -39.69
CA ALA A 551 24.05 -1.02 -38.42
C ALA A 551 25.46 -1.51 -38.11
N CYS A 552 25.66 -2.83 -38.13
CA CYS A 552 26.97 -3.47 -38.01
C CYS A 552 27.04 -4.72 -38.90
N THR A 553 28.25 -5.08 -39.32
CA THR A 553 28.54 -6.26 -40.13
C THR A 553 29.36 -7.25 -39.33
N GLY A 554 29.28 -8.54 -39.65
CA GLY A 554 30.13 -9.57 -39.04
C GLY A 554 29.64 -10.07 -37.68
N LEU A 555 28.33 -10.09 -37.42
CA LEU A 555 27.78 -10.82 -36.28
C LEU A 555 28.22 -12.29 -36.33
N PRO A 556 28.71 -12.90 -35.22
CA PRO A 556 29.45 -14.16 -35.24
C PRO A 556 28.72 -15.28 -36.02
N PRO A 557 29.29 -15.77 -37.14
CA PRO A 557 28.64 -16.80 -37.95
C PRO A 557 28.54 -18.10 -37.15
N GLY A 558 27.33 -18.68 -37.08
CA GLY A 558 27.06 -19.90 -36.32
C GLY A 558 26.83 -19.72 -34.81
N LYS A 559 26.94 -18.52 -34.23
CA LYS A 559 26.42 -18.24 -32.88
C LYS A 559 24.93 -17.85 -32.95
N GLU A 560 24.18 -18.31 -31.95
CA GLU A 560 22.79 -17.92 -31.68
C GLU A 560 22.77 -16.47 -31.15
N VAL A 561 22.07 -15.56 -31.83
CA VAL A 561 21.92 -14.16 -31.39
C VAL A 561 20.49 -13.88 -30.92
N TYR A 562 20.34 -13.14 -29.83
CA TYR A 562 19.07 -12.83 -29.18
C TYR A 562 18.77 -11.33 -29.29
N ALA A 563 17.52 -10.96 -29.49
CA ALA A 563 17.11 -9.55 -29.45
C ALA A 563 17.09 -9.04 -28.01
N VAL A 564 17.52 -7.81 -27.80
CA VAL A 564 17.60 -7.17 -26.49
C VAL A 564 16.96 -5.79 -26.57
N ILE A 565 16.15 -5.46 -25.58
CA ILE A 565 15.55 -4.14 -25.39
C ILE A 565 15.86 -3.67 -23.96
N ASP A 566 16.42 -2.48 -23.85
CA ASP A 566 16.60 -1.79 -22.57
C ASP A 566 15.53 -0.70 -22.43
N LEU A 567 14.61 -0.88 -21.48
CA LEU A 567 13.60 0.11 -21.12
C LEU A 567 14.23 1.24 -20.29
N TYR A 568 15.11 1.98 -20.95
CA TYR A 568 15.90 3.06 -20.38
C TYR A 568 15.18 4.41 -20.49
N GLY A 569 15.46 5.36 -19.60
CA GLY A 569 15.05 6.76 -19.74
C GLY A 569 13.53 6.94 -19.81
N GLN A 570 13.04 7.50 -20.92
CA GLN A 570 11.63 7.82 -21.13
C GLN A 570 10.77 6.59 -21.44
N CYS A 571 11.31 5.52 -22.04
CA CYS A 571 10.52 4.34 -22.36
C CYS A 571 10.14 3.57 -21.09
N VAL A 572 8.85 3.27 -20.97
CA VAL A 572 8.29 2.55 -19.82
C VAL A 572 7.74 1.19 -20.20
N GLN A 573 7.15 1.07 -21.39
CA GLN A 573 6.48 -0.16 -21.78
C GLN A 573 6.61 -0.39 -23.28
N VAL A 574 6.92 -1.63 -23.66
CA VAL A 574 6.97 -2.08 -25.05
C VAL A 574 6.23 -3.41 -25.22
N SER A 575 5.76 -3.70 -26.43
CA SER A 575 5.19 -5.00 -26.76
C SER A 575 5.68 -5.50 -28.11
N ILE A 576 5.92 -6.81 -28.23
CA ILE A 576 6.25 -7.46 -29.50
C ILE A 576 5.04 -7.39 -30.43
N THR A 577 5.25 -6.88 -31.65
CA THR A 577 4.23 -6.87 -32.70
C THR A 577 4.27 -8.22 -33.42
N SER A 578 3.12 -8.87 -33.60
CA SER A 578 3.04 -10.13 -34.34
C SER A 578 3.28 -9.91 -35.84
N ALA A 579 4.54 -9.88 -36.28
CA ALA A 579 4.86 -9.91 -37.71
C ALA A 579 6.27 -10.49 -37.98
N SER A 580 6.29 -11.70 -38.54
CA SER A 580 7.42 -12.26 -39.29
C SER A 580 6.82 -13.27 -40.27
N GLY A 581 6.95 -13.21 -41.60
CA GLY A 581 7.80 -12.45 -42.52
C GLY A 581 7.41 -12.82 -43.98
N PRO A 582 8.29 -12.64 -44.99
CA PRO A 582 7.96 -12.21 -46.36
C PRO A 582 7.42 -13.28 -47.34
N LEU A 583 6.74 -12.77 -48.39
CA LEU A 583 6.15 -13.49 -49.51
C LEU A 583 7.18 -14.24 -50.37
N ASP A 584 6.81 -15.42 -50.85
CA ASP A 584 7.25 -15.86 -52.16
C ASP A 584 6.13 -16.48 -53.00
N ASN A 585 6.19 -16.17 -54.29
CA ASN A 585 5.18 -16.33 -55.33
C ASN A 585 4.95 -17.78 -55.76
N SER A 586 3.70 -18.13 -56.05
CA SER A 586 3.24 -18.67 -57.36
C SER A 586 1.82 -19.24 -57.21
N LEU A 587 0.84 -18.61 -57.86
CA LEU A 587 0.17 -19.12 -59.08
C LEU A 587 -0.58 -20.44 -58.81
N CYS A 588 -1.88 -20.58 -59.05
CA CYS A 588 -2.72 -19.87 -60.01
C CYS A 588 -4.19 -20.35 -59.88
N THR A 589 -5.10 -19.44 -60.25
CA THR A 589 -6.33 -19.68 -61.04
C THR A 589 -7.42 -20.61 -60.46
N SER A 590 -8.71 -20.24 -60.42
CA SER A 590 -9.43 -19.35 -61.33
C SER A 590 -10.90 -19.14 -60.91
N ASN A 591 -11.42 -17.99 -61.36
CA ASN A 591 -12.80 -17.68 -61.75
C ASN A 591 -13.74 -17.02 -60.73
N ILE A 592 -13.56 -15.70 -60.69
CA ILE A 592 -14.52 -14.64 -60.44
C ILE A 592 -15.69 -14.72 -61.45
N THR A 593 -16.93 -14.65 -60.95
CA THR A 593 -18.02 -13.88 -61.57
C THR A 593 -18.88 -13.23 -60.49
N GLU A 594 -18.54 -11.96 -60.22
CA GLU A 594 -19.40 -10.79 -59.97
C GLU A 594 -20.65 -10.91 -59.08
N LYS A 595 -20.57 -10.29 -57.88
CA LYS A 595 -21.43 -9.17 -57.45
C LYS A 595 -20.78 -8.43 -56.26
N SER A 596 -20.17 -7.28 -56.57
CA SER A 596 -20.01 -6.05 -55.76
C SER A 596 -19.77 -6.16 -54.23
N PHE A 597 -18.52 -5.95 -53.82
CA PHE A 597 -18.06 -5.55 -52.46
C PHE A 597 -18.03 -4.00 -52.31
N PRO A 598 -17.95 -3.39 -51.10
CA PRO A 598 -16.78 -3.43 -50.18
C PRO A 598 -17.16 -3.89 -48.75
N ILE A 599 -16.49 -4.91 -48.20
CA ILE A 599 -15.33 -4.79 -47.29
C ILE A 599 -15.62 -3.89 -46.07
N HIS A 600 -15.99 -4.52 -44.96
CA HIS A 600 -15.39 -4.24 -43.64
C HIS A 600 -15.47 -5.52 -42.79
N SER A 601 -14.35 -6.22 -42.71
CA SER A 601 -14.10 -7.23 -41.69
C SER A 601 -14.07 -6.54 -40.31
N PRO A 602 -14.66 -7.15 -39.26
CA PRO A 602 -14.67 -6.56 -37.94
C PRO A 602 -13.24 -6.53 -37.38
N VAL A 603 -12.92 -5.42 -36.71
CA VAL A 603 -11.68 -5.23 -35.95
C VAL A 603 -11.52 -6.37 -34.93
N ALA A 604 -10.42 -7.09 -35.00
CA ALA A 604 -10.03 -8.06 -33.97
C ALA A 604 -9.74 -7.31 -32.66
N GLY A 605 -10.51 -7.59 -31.60
CA GLY A 605 -10.23 -7.08 -30.25
C GLY A 605 -11.39 -6.40 -29.51
N VAL A 606 -12.54 -6.12 -30.12
CA VAL A 606 -13.69 -5.52 -29.38
C VAL A 606 -14.62 -6.63 -28.92
N ALA A 607 -14.62 -6.92 -27.62
CA ALA A 607 -15.38 -8.04 -27.07
C ALA A 607 -16.57 -7.65 -26.17
N HIS A 608 -16.82 -6.34 -25.99
CA HIS A 608 -18.10 -5.78 -25.52
C HIS A 608 -18.96 -5.26 -26.69
N ARG A 609 -20.30 -5.31 -26.54
CA ARG A 609 -21.29 -4.76 -27.49
C ARG A 609 -22.40 -4.06 -26.72
N PHE A 610 -23.11 -3.15 -27.36
CA PHE A 610 -24.39 -2.62 -26.86
C PHE A 610 -25.51 -3.63 -27.13
N HIS A 611 -26.47 -3.71 -26.20
CA HIS A 611 -27.63 -4.59 -26.32
C HIS A 611 -28.62 -4.07 -27.38
N SER A 612 -29.27 -4.98 -28.13
CA SER A 612 -30.26 -4.63 -29.17
C SER A 612 -31.53 -3.94 -28.64
N LYS A 613 -31.75 -3.97 -27.32
CA LYS A 613 -32.76 -3.16 -26.63
C LYS A 613 -32.11 -1.85 -26.18
N HIS A 614 -32.56 -0.75 -26.77
CA HIS A 614 -32.09 0.60 -26.49
C HIS A 614 -33.25 1.60 -26.57
N GLY A 615 -32.99 2.85 -26.19
CA GLY A 615 -33.94 3.95 -26.22
C GLY A 615 -34.38 4.31 -27.65
N LYS A 616 -35.55 4.94 -27.75
CA LYS A 616 -36.23 5.29 -29.01
C LYS A 616 -35.35 6.07 -29.99
N ASN A 617 -34.48 6.94 -29.46
CA ASN A 617 -33.67 7.82 -30.27
C ASN A 617 -32.23 7.33 -30.42
N ALA A 618 -31.88 6.16 -29.87
CA ALA A 618 -30.60 5.52 -30.11
C ALA A 618 -30.68 4.59 -31.33
N VAL A 619 -29.62 4.55 -32.13
CA VAL A 619 -29.40 3.61 -33.23
C VAL A 619 -28.03 3.00 -33.02
N LEU A 620 -27.96 1.68 -33.11
CA LEU A 620 -26.70 0.95 -33.01
C LEU A 620 -26.10 0.74 -34.40
N LEU A 621 -24.83 1.12 -34.56
CA LEU A 621 -24.05 0.95 -35.77
C LEU A 621 -22.86 0.02 -35.51
N ARG A 622 -22.14 -0.36 -36.57
CA ARG A 622 -20.92 -1.19 -36.51
C ARG A 622 -21.12 -2.46 -35.67
N GLU A 623 -22.16 -3.25 -35.99
CA GLU A 623 -22.48 -4.50 -35.28
C GLU A 623 -22.70 -4.32 -33.75
N GLY A 624 -23.23 -3.18 -33.32
CA GLY A 624 -23.49 -2.89 -31.90
C GLY A 624 -22.28 -2.39 -31.12
N CYS A 625 -21.17 -2.05 -31.78
CA CYS A 625 -20.02 -1.43 -31.13
C CYS A 625 -20.12 0.11 -31.06
N GLN A 626 -21.02 0.71 -31.83
CA GLN A 626 -21.25 2.15 -31.84
C GLN A 626 -22.72 2.45 -31.55
N ALA A 627 -22.99 3.44 -30.71
CA ALA A 627 -24.33 3.96 -30.44
C ALA A 627 -24.41 5.42 -30.89
N VAL A 628 -25.45 5.76 -31.64
CA VAL A 628 -25.69 7.11 -32.18
C VAL A 628 -27.11 7.55 -31.82
N ARG A 629 -27.27 8.75 -31.27
CA ARG A 629 -28.57 9.38 -31.05
C ARG A 629 -29.01 10.11 -32.32
N VAL A 630 -30.14 9.69 -32.90
CA VAL A 630 -30.64 10.18 -34.20
C VAL A 630 -31.80 11.17 -34.10
N GLY A 631 -32.22 11.56 -32.89
CA GLY A 631 -33.30 12.54 -32.72
C GLY A 631 -33.47 13.04 -31.28
N GLY A 632 -33.92 14.30 -31.12
CA GLY A 632 -34.13 14.97 -29.82
C GLY A 632 -32.87 15.06 -28.95
N TYR A 633 -32.95 15.64 -27.75
CA TYR A 633 -31.82 15.71 -26.80
C TYR A 633 -31.78 14.56 -25.77
N ALA A 634 -32.76 13.66 -25.82
CA ALA A 634 -33.04 12.62 -24.84
C ALA A 634 -33.51 11.32 -25.53
N HIS A 635 -33.84 10.29 -24.76
CA HIS A 635 -34.15 8.92 -25.21
C HIS A 635 -32.98 8.16 -25.86
N GLY A 636 -31.74 8.52 -25.51
CA GLY A 636 -30.51 7.90 -26.02
C GLY A 636 -29.97 6.77 -25.15
N ILE A 637 -30.82 6.08 -24.38
CA ILE A 637 -30.37 5.07 -23.41
C ILE A 637 -29.89 3.80 -24.11
N VAL A 638 -28.69 3.33 -23.77
CA VAL A 638 -28.12 2.06 -24.25
C VAL A 638 -27.56 1.25 -23.09
N PHE A 639 -27.52 -0.08 -23.24
CA PHE A 639 -27.05 -1.02 -22.22
C PHE A 639 -25.91 -1.88 -22.76
N SER A 640 -25.05 -2.41 -21.89
CA SER A 640 -24.14 -3.49 -22.25
C SER A 640 -24.92 -4.74 -22.68
N ALA A 641 -24.42 -5.46 -23.69
CA ALA A 641 -25.05 -6.68 -24.19
C ALA A 641 -24.96 -7.84 -23.21
N LYS A 642 -23.95 -7.85 -22.35
CA LYS A 642 -23.71 -8.84 -21.29
C LYS A 642 -23.61 -8.13 -19.93
N GLU A 643 -23.89 -8.91 -18.89
CA GLU A 643 -23.64 -8.53 -17.50
C GLU A 643 -22.13 -8.29 -17.29
N LEU A 644 -21.78 -7.29 -16.47
CA LEU A 644 -20.38 -7.02 -16.11
C LEU A 644 -19.93 -7.95 -14.98
N LYS A 645 -18.84 -8.67 -15.21
CA LYS A 645 -18.10 -9.42 -14.19
C LYS A 645 -17.41 -8.48 -13.20
N THR A 646 -17.04 -9.01 -12.04
CA THR A 646 -16.23 -8.28 -11.06
C THR A 646 -14.90 -7.86 -11.70
N ASP A 647 -14.53 -6.60 -11.48
CA ASP A 647 -13.34 -5.94 -12.02
C ASP A 647 -13.31 -5.82 -13.57
N GLU A 648 -14.44 -6.08 -14.25
CA GLU A 648 -14.59 -5.87 -15.69
C GLU A 648 -14.95 -4.41 -16.02
N LEU A 649 -14.14 -3.77 -16.86
CA LEU A 649 -14.30 -2.38 -17.29
C LEU A 649 -15.12 -2.30 -18.57
N PHE A 650 -16.26 -1.61 -18.54
CA PHE A 650 -17.01 -1.23 -19.73
C PHE A 650 -16.69 0.23 -20.08
N GLU A 651 -15.87 0.43 -21.12
CA GLU A 651 -15.37 1.74 -21.56
C GLU A 651 -15.84 2.10 -22.98
N VAL A 652 -16.23 3.37 -23.15
CA VAL A 652 -16.62 3.99 -24.43
C VAL A 652 -15.78 5.24 -24.72
N THR A 653 -15.59 5.56 -25.99
CA THR A 653 -15.05 6.85 -26.47
C THR A 653 -16.21 7.71 -26.98
N ILE A 654 -16.13 9.02 -26.78
CA ILE A 654 -17.04 9.99 -27.34
C ILE A 654 -16.68 10.22 -28.82
N ASP A 655 -17.57 9.83 -29.73
CA ASP A 655 -17.34 9.95 -31.17
C ASP A 655 -17.81 11.30 -31.72
N GLU A 656 -18.93 11.82 -31.24
CA GLU A 656 -19.50 13.09 -31.73
C GLU A 656 -20.22 13.85 -30.60
N VAL A 657 -20.10 15.19 -30.66
CA VAL A 657 -20.80 16.13 -29.80
C VAL A 657 -21.47 17.24 -30.60
N GLU A 658 -22.71 17.59 -30.26
CA GLU A 658 -23.47 18.70 -30.85
C GLU A 658 -23.64 19.85 -29.84
N GLU A 659 -23.10 21.03 -30.16
CA GLU A 659 -23.14 22.19 -29.25
C GLU A 659 -24.53 22.83 -29.09
N GLN A 660 -25.49 22.47 -29.95
CA GLN A 660 -26.85 23.04 -29.94
C GLN A 660 -27.73 22.56 -28.76
N TRP A 661 -27.28 21.52 -28.04
CA TRP A 661 -28.00 20.94 -26.90
C TRP A 661 -27.27 21.23 -25.59
N SER A 662 -27.99 21.26 -24.47
CA SER A 662 -27.40 21.39 -23.14
C SER A 662 -27.36 20.03 -22.42
N GLY A 663 -26.40 19.86 -21.50
CA GLY A 663 -26.15 18.59 -20.82
C GLY A 663 -25.10 17.72 -21.50
N SER A 664 -24.80 16.56 -20.92
CA SER A 664 -23.76 15.64 -21.40
C SER A 664 -24.15 14.18 -21.15
N LEU A 665 -23.25 13.25 -21.49
CA LEU A 665 -23.39 11.81 -21.26
C LEU A 665 -23.73 11.52 -19.79
N HIS A 666 -24.65 10.58 -19.56
CA HIS A 666 -24.79 9.93 -18.26
C HIS A 666 -24.30 8.49 -18.34
N VAL A 667 -23.62 7.99 -17.31
CA VAL A 667 -23.03 6.64 -17.29
C VAL A 667 -23.17 6.00 -15.91
N GLY A 668 -23.39 4.69 -15.85
CA GLY A 668 -23.49 3.98 -14.58
C GLY A 668 -23.77 2.49 -14.70
N LEU A 669 -24.26 1.91 -13.60
CA LEU A 669 -24.59 0.50 -13.46
C LEU A 669 -26.06 0.31 -13.10
N THR A 670 -26.72 -0.70 -13.65
CA THR A 670 -28.12 -1.03 -13.35
C THR A 670 -28.33 -2.51 -13.11
N THR A 671 -29.24 -2.85 -12.19
CA THR A 671 -29.75 -4.23 -12.02
C THR A 671 -30.92 -4.53 -12.96
N LEU A 672 -31.27 -3.62 -13.87
CA LEU A 672 -32.27 -3.87 -14.92
C LEU A 672 -31.66 -4.76 -15.99
N GLN A 673 -32.23 -5.96 -16.18
CA GLN A 673 -31.80 -6.83 -17.27
C GLN A 673 -32.41 -6.33 -18.57
N PRO A 674 -31.62 -6.10 -19.64
CA PRO A 674 -32.15 -5.63 -20.92
C PRO A 674 -33.19 -6.58 -21.55
N THR A 675 -33.18 -7.87 -21.19
CA THR A 675 -34.17 -8.88 -21.59
C THR A 675 -35.55 -8.65 -21.00
N ASP A 676 -35.65 -7.99 -19.84
CA ASP A 676 -36.93 -7.68 -19.19
C ASP A 676 -37.66 -6.52 -19.89
N LEU A 677 -37.00 -5.86 -20.86
CA LEU A 677 -37.58 -4.78 -21.62
C LEU A 677 -38.51 -5.31 -22.73
N PRO A 678 -39.73 -4.77 -22.87
CA PRO A 678 -40.68 -5.22 -23.86
C PRO A 678 -40.12 -5.13 -25.29
N SER A 679 -40.51 -6.09 -26.14
CA SER A 679 -39.86 -6.28 -27.43
C SER A 679 -40.06 -5.17 -28.46
N CYS A 680 -41.02 -4.26 -28.23
CA CYS A 680 -41.37 -3.18 -29.13
C CYS A 680 -40.62 -1.87 -28.80
N PRO A 681 -39.98 -1.19 -29.78
CA PRO A 681 -39.21 0.06 -29.58
C PRO A 681 -40.03 1.29 -29.13
N MET A 682 -41.33 1.16 -28.86
CA MET A 682 -42.25 2.29 -28.81
C MET A 682 -42.89 2.62 -27.45
N GLY A 683 -42.58 1.94 -26.33
CA GLY A 683 -43.29 2.30 -25.08
C GLY A 683 -42.88 1.69 -23.75
N GLY A 684 -41.59 1.64 -23.40
CA GLY A 684 -41.19 1.09 -22.08
C GLY A 684 -40.02 1.77 -21.35
N LEU A 685 -39.15 2.51 -22.05
CA LEU A 685 -37.99 3.16 -21.43
C LEU A 685 -38.28 4.64 -21.17
N SER A 686 -37.92 5.09 -19.97
CA SER A 686 -38.00 6.50 -19.58
C SER A 686 -37.23 7.40 -20.57
N PRO A 687 -37.63 8.68 -20.73
CA PRO A 687 -36.97 9.61 -21.64
C PRO A 687 -35.52 9.94 -21.25
N SER A 688 -35.14 9.74 -20.00
CA SER A 688 -33.77 9.91 -19.53
C SER A 688 -33.45 8.91 -18.41
N LEU A 689 -32.19 8.53 -18.30
CA LEU A 689 -31.71 7.54 -17.34
C LEU A 689 -31.92 7.93 -15.85
N PRO A 690 -31.89 9.21 -15.44
CA PRO A 690 -32.28 9.63 -14.09
C PRO A 690 -33.74 9.30 -13.72
N GLN A 691 -34.60 9.06 -14.71
CA GLN A 691 -36.01 8.71 -14.50
C GLN A 691 -36.26 7.19 -14.53
N LEU A 692 -35.21 6.37 -14.66
CA LEU A 692 -35.33 4.92 -14.57
C LEU A 692 -35.41 4.51 -13.09
N ARG A 693 -36.62 4.20 -12.62
CA ARG A 693 -36.89 3.83 -11.21
C ARG A 693 -37.32 2.38 -11.01
N THR A 694 -37.40 1.60 -12.08
CA THR A 694 -37.94 0.22 -12.06
C THR A 694 -37.02 -0.77 -11.34
N LYS A 695 -35.71 -0.55 -11.39
CA LYS A 695 -34.66 -1.37 -10.77
C LYS A 695 -33.53 -0.48 -10.26
N VAL A 696 -32.67 -1.03 -9.40
CA VAL A 696 -31.59 -0.27 -8.77
C VAL A 696 -30.59 0.18 -9.83
N THR A 697 -30.43 1.50 -9.96
CA THR A 697 -29.53 2.13 -10.93
C THR A 697 -28.66 3.15 -10.23
N TRP A 698 -27.34 2.97 -10.33
CA TRP A 698 -26.32 3.93 -9.91
C TRP A 698 -25.87 4.69 -11.14
N LEU A 699 -25.86 6.02 -11.07
CA LEU A 699 -25.69 6.88 -12.23
C LEU A 699 -24.80 8.08 -11.91
N LEU A 700 -23.81 8.35 -12.75
CA LEU A 700 -23.11 9.62 -12.78
C LEU A 700 -23.77 10.54 -13.83
N ALA A 701 -24.18 11.72 -13.40
CA ALA A 701 -24.69 12.79 -14.27
C ALA A 701 -23.99 14.12 -13.93
N GLY A 702 -23.24 14.67 -14.88
CA GLY A 702 -22.35 15.81 -14.63
C GLY A 702 -21.27 15.42 -13.63
N SER A 703 -21.36 15.94 -12.41
CA SER A 703 -20.48 15.58 -11.27
C SER A 703 -21.26 14.96 -10.10
N GLU A 704 -22.50 14.54 -10.32
CA GLU A 704 -23.37 14.01 -9.27
C GLU A 704 -23.61 12.52 -9.46
N VAL A 705 -23.32 11.73 -8.42
CA VAL A 705 -23.66 10.31 -8.37
C VAL A 705 -25.02 10.15 -7.71
N ARG A 706 -25.95 9.48 -8.39
CA ARG A 706 -27.31 9.21 -7.92
C ARG A 706 -27.59 7.71 -7.87
N ARG A 707 -28.41 7.28 -6.93
CA ARG A 707 -28.97 5.92 -6.84
C ARG A 707 -30.49 6.02 -6.89
N ASN A 708 -31.13 5.46 -7.92
CA ASN A 708 -32.59 5.57 -8.16
C ASN A 708 -33.11 7.02 -8.12
N GLY A 709 -32.31 7.96 -8.63
CA GLY A 709 -32.61 9.39 -8.61
C GLY A 709 -32.30 10.12 -7.29
N VAL A 710 -31.95 9.41 -6.22
CA VAL A 710 -31.51 10.00 -4.94
C VAL A 710 -30.02 10.32 -5.03
N LEU A 711 -29.67 11.56 -4.78
CA LEU A 711 -28.28 12.04 -4.74
C LEU A 711 -27.49 11.30 -3.65
N GLN A 712 -26.43 10.61 -4.06
CA GLN A 712 -25.47 9.93 -3.18
C GLN A 712 -24.23 10.79 -2.94
N ARG A 713 -23.76 11.48 -3.99
CA ARG A 713 -22.54 12.31 -3.95
C ARG A 713 -22.64 13.48 -4.92
N GLN A 714 -22.15 14.65 -4.51
CA GLN A 714 -21.92 15.83 -5.38
C GLN A 714 -20.42 16.05 -5.57
N ASN A 715 -20.05 16.69 -6.68
CA ASN A 715 -18.66 16.98 -7.04
C ASN A 715 -17.77 15.72 -7.14
N TYR A 716 -18.34 14.60 -7.59
CA TYR A 716 -17.60 13.39 -7.87
C TYR A 716 -16.78 13.55 -9.16
N GLY A 717 -15.44 13.52 -9.02
CA GLY A 717 -14.50 13.54 -10.13
C GLY A 717 -14.61 14.76 -11.05
N CYS A 718 -14.12 14.60 -12.28
CA CYS A 718 -14.32 15.57 -13.35
C CYS A 718 -15.77 15.54 -13.85
N SER A 719 -16.39 16.71 -14.02
CA SER A 719 -17.75 16.76 -14.58
C SER A 719 -17.77 16.22 -16.01
N LEU A 720 -18.70 15.31 -16.29
CA LEU A 720 -19.00 14.83 -17.64
C LEU A 720 -19.46 15.95 -18.57
N ASP A 721 -19.85 17.12 -18.05
CA ASP A 721 -20.16 18.30 -18.85
C ASP A 721 -18.95 18.81 -19.66
N ARG A 722 -17.73 18.38 -19.34
CA ARG A 722 -16.50 18.79 -20.04
C ARG A 722 -16.08 17.84 -21.15
N LEU A 723 -16.84 16.77 -21.41
CA LEU A 723 -16.53 15.80 -22.45
C LEU A 723 -16.53 16.45 -23.84
N ALA A 724 -15.49 16.16 -24.60
CA ALA A 724 -15.32 16.49 -26.00
C ALA A 724 -15.11 15.20 -26.81
N GLU A 725 -15.16 15.32 -28.14
CA GLU A 725 -14.80 14.25 -29.05
C GLU A 725 -13.40 13.68 -28.71
N GLY A 726 -13.31 12.35 -28.67
CA GLY A 726 -12.09 11.62 -28.32
C GLY A 726 -11.91 11.30 -26.83
N ASN A 727 -12.67 11.92 -25.91
CA ASN A 727 -12.61 11.54 -24.49
C ASN A 727 -13.14 10.11 -24.27
N ARG A 728 -12.58 9.40 -23.30
CA ARG A 728 -13.00 8.05 -22.89
C ARG A 728 -13.71 8.09 -21.55
N VAL A 729 -14.80 7.33 -21.43
CA VAL A 729 -15.57 7.20 -20.20
C VAL A 729 -15.86 5.72 -19.96
N GLY A 730 -15.46 5.21 -18.80
CA GLY A 730 -15.64 3.82 -18.41
C GLY A 730 -16.32 3.65 -17.07
N VAL A 731 -16.98 2.51 -16.88
CA VAL A 731 -17.62 2.11 -15.63
C VAL A 731 -17.22 0.68 -15.28
N LYS A 732 -16.86 0.47 -14.00
CA LYS A 732 -16.43 -0.83 -13.47
C LYS A 732 -17.13 -1.13 -12.14
N ARG A 733 -17.49 -2.39 -11.92
CA ARG A 733 -17.84 -2.92 -10.59
C ARG A 733 -16.59 -3.56 -9.97
N CYS A 734 -16.06 -3.00 -8.90
CA CYS A 734 -14.87 -3.51 -8.21
C CYS A 734 -15.19 -4.74 -7.33
N SER A 735 -14.15 -5.50 -6.97
CA SER A 735 -14.25 -6.66 -6.06
C SER A 735 -14.62 -6.31 -4.61
N ASP A 736 -14.53 -5.03 -4.23
CA ASP A 736 -14.97 -4.48 -2.95
C ASP A 736 -16.45 -4.00 -2.97
N ASP A 737 -17.22 -4.42 -3.98
CA ASP A 737 -18.62 -4.06 -4.20
C ASP A 737 -18.85 -2.54 -4.41
N THR A 738 -17.85 -1.82 -4.91
CA THR A 738 -17.98 -0.40 -5.30
C THR A 738 -18.12 -0.22 -6.81
N MET A 739 -18.72 0.91 -7.23
CA MET A 739 -18.77 1.36 -8.63
C MET A 739 -17.68 2.41 -8.84
N HIS A 740 -16.82 2.22 -9.81
CA HIS A 740 -15.80 3.19 -10.19
C HIS A 740 -16.09 3.74 -11.59
N ILE A 741 -15.82 5.03 -11.80
CA ILE A 741 -15.88 5.68 -13.10
C ILE A 741 -14.46 6.04 -13.53
N LEU A 742 -14.11 5.67 -14.75
CA LEU A 742 -12.83 6.02 -15.36
C LEU A 742 -13.07 7.10 -16.40
N ILE A 743 -12.29 8.17 -16.38
CA ILE A 743 -12.31 9.21 -17.41
C ILE A 743 -10.92 9.30 -18.01
N ASP A 744 -10.81 9.10 -19.32
CA ASP A 744 -9.55 9.06 -20.07
C ASP A 744 -8.53 8.02 -19.55
N GLY A 745 -9.00 6.99 -18.85
CA GLY A 745 -8.19 5.94 -18.22
C GLY A 745 -7.75 6.25 -16.79
N GLU A 746 -8.11 7.41 -16.24
CA GLU A 746 -7.90 7.75 -14.83
C GLU A 746 -9.11 7.29 -14.00
N ASP A 747 -8.87 6.52 -12.94
CA ASP A 747 -9.91 6.09 -12.01
C ASP A 747 -10.27 7.23 -11.04
N MET A 748 -11.53 7.68 -11.09
CA MET A 748 -12.05 8.76 -10.25
C MET A 748 -12.37 8.29 -8.81
N GLY A 749 -12.06 7.03 -8.47
CA GLY A 749 -12.32 6.41 -7.18
C GLY A 749 -13.78 5.92 -7.03
N PRO A 750 -14.17 5.45 -5.84
CA PRO A 750 -15.47 4.83 -5.64
C PRO A 750 -16.61 5.85 -5.75
N ALA A 751 -17.41 5.76 -6.82
CA ALA A 751 -18.60 6.57 -7.07
C ALA A 751 -19.78 6.18 -6.15
N ALA A 752 -19.98 4.88 -5.96
CA ALA A 752 -21.03 4.32 -5.11
C ALA A 752 -20.54 3.04 -4.44
N THR A 753 -21.12 2.72 -3.28
CA THR A 753 -20.82 1.50 -2.49
C THR A 753 -22.03 0.55 -2.47
N ALA A 754 -21.80 -0.69 -2.05
CA ALA A 754 -22.82 -1.74 -1.97
C ALA A 754 -23.53 -1.98 -3.32
N VAL A 755 -22.73 -2.07 -4.39
CA VAL A 755 -23.20 -2.33 -5.75
C VAL A 755 -23.48 -3.82 -5.90
N ALA A 756 -24.72 -4.12 -6.27
CA ALA A 756 -25.20 -5.49 -6.41
C ALA A 756 -24.32 -6.32 -7.34
N LYS A 757 -24.29 -7.64 -7.11
CA LYS A 757 -23.84 -8.60 -8.12
C LYS A 757 -24.86 -8.61 -9.26
N ASN A 758 -24.41 -8.91 -10.46
CA ASN A 758 -25.22 -9.00 -11.67
C ASN A 758 -25.79 -7.67 -12.18
N VAL A 759 -24.88 -6.77 -12.54
CA VAL A 759 -25.21 -5.43 -13.06
C VAL A 759 -24.80 -5.30 -14.53
N PHE A 760 -25.56 -4.48 -15.26
CA PHE A 760 -25.27 -4.09 -16.63
C PHE A 760 -24.74 -2.66 -16.65
N ALA A 761 -23.82 -2.36 -17.55
CA ALA A 761 -23.44 -0.98 -17.82
C ALA A 761 -24.57 -0.30 -18.57
N VAL A 762 -24.89 0.93 -18.20
CA VAL A 762 -25.95 1.72 -18.80
C VAL A 762 -25.46 3.13 -19.07
N LEU A 763 -25.74 3.61 -20.29
CA LEU A 763 -25.37 4.94 -20.76
C LEU A 763 -26.60 5.65 -21.29
N ASP A 764 -26.64 6.97 -21.14
CA ASP A 764 -27.64 7.84 -21.74
C ASP A 764 -26.92 8.87 -22.60
N LEU A 765 -27.02 8.72 -23.93
CA LEU A 765 -26.53 9.70 -24.89
C LEU A 765 -27.41 10.94 -24.80
N TYR A 766 -27.16 11.77 -23.78
CA TYR A 766 -27.98 12.92 -23.41
C TYR A 766 -27.28 14.24 -23.77
N GLY A 767 -28.07 15.24 -24.12
CA GLY A 767 -27.57 16.61 -24.33
C GLY A 767 -26.61 16.71 -25.51
N ARG A 768 -25.37 17.11 -25.25
CA ARG A 768 -24.37 17.33 -26.31
C ARG A 768 -23.83 16.05 -26.91
N VAL A 769 -23.74 14.94 -26.18
CA VAL A 769 -23.14 13.70 -26.70
C VAL A 769 -24.12 12.99 -27.62
N THR A 770 -23.79 12.89 -28.91
CA THR A 770 -24.63 12.27 -29.94
C THR A 770 -24.13 10.92 -30.39
N ALA A 771 -22.83 10.61 -30.29
CA ALA A 771 -22.31 9.30 -30.66
C ALA A 771 -21.20 8.83 -29.71
N VAL A 772 -21.17 7.52 -29.44
CA VAL A 772 -20.13 6.85 -28.66
C VAL A 772 -19.77 5.48 -29.24
N SER A 773 -18.50 5.10 -29.15
CA SER A 773 -18.00 3.78 -29.56
C SER A 773 -17.36 3.03 -28.41
N ILE A 774 -17.63 1.73 -28.30
CA ILE A 774 -17.01 0.85 -27.30
C ILE A 774 -15.52 0.68 -27.62
N VAL A 775 -14.68 0.85 -26.60
CA VAL A 775 -13.22 0.65 -26.69
C VAL A 775 -12.70 -0.42 -25.71
N SER A 776 -13.59 -0.99 -24.90
CA SER A 776 -13.28 -2.07 -23.96
C SER A 776 -13.39 -3.47 -24.60
N SER A 777 -12.55 -4.40 -24.14
CA SER A 777 -12.51 -5.80 -24.58
C SER A 777 -12.70 -6.78 -23.42
N THR A 778 -13.64 -7.72 -23.54
CA THR A 778 -13.80 -8.84 -22.59
C THR A 778 -12.62 -9.81 -22.67
N VAL A 779 -12.09 -10.19 -21.50
CA VAL A 779 -11.26 -11.39 -21.34
C VAL A 779 -12.22 -12.58 -21.35
N LEU A 780 -12.29 -13.30 -22.47
CA LEU A 780 -12.98 -14.59 -22.56
C LEU A 780 -11.94 -15.71 -22.62
N GLU A 781 -11.78 -16.40 -21.49
CA GLU A 781 -11.48 -17.84 -21.51
C GLU A 781 -12.75 -18.56 -21.97
N ASP A 782 -12.73 -19.14 -23.17
CA ASP A 782 -13.79 -20.03 -23.64
C ASP A 782 -13.62 -21.42 -23.03
N THR A 783 -14.56 -21.82 -22.18
CA THR A 783 -14.82 -23.22 -21.82
C THR A 783 -16.07 -23.65 -22.59
N GLU A 784 -15.90 -24.34 -23.72
CA GLU A 784 -17.00 -25.04 -24.39
C GLU A 784 -17.26 -26.39 -23.72
N SER A 785 -18.43 -26.53 -23.10
CA SER A 785 -19.04 -27.82 -22.76
C SER A 785 -20.27 -28.04 -23.64
N THR A 786 -20.18 -28.96 -24.59
CA THR A 786 -21.33 -29.38 -25.43
C THR A 786 -22.10 -30.50 -24.73
N LYS A 787 -23.43 -30.32 -24.63
CA LYS A 787 -24.43 -31.25 -24.06
C LYS A 787 -24.71 -32.48 -24.95
N ALA A 788 -25.32 -33.51 -24.34
CA ALA A 788 -26.28 -34.44 -24.98
C ALA A 788 -27.28 -35.02 -23.91
N PRO A 789 -28.45 -35.62 -24.25
CA PRO A 789 -29.75 -35.13 -23.75
C PRO A 789 -30.73 -36.15 -23.07
N SER A 790 -31.73 -35.57 -22.38
CA SER A 790 -33.20 -35.84 -22.39
C SER A 790 -33.93 -36.89 -21.51
N LEU A 791 -35.16 -36.46 -21.12
CA LEU A 791 -36.40 -37.12 -20.61
C LEU A 791 -36.56 -37.23 -19.07
N SER A 792 -37.63 -36.80 -18.39
CA SER A 792 -39.00 -36.37 -18.79
C SER A 792 -39.79 -35.71 -17.63
N SER A 793 -40.48 -34.61 -17.95
CA SER A 793 -41.92 -34.26 -17.73
C SER A 793 -42.59 -34.20 -16.34
N GLU A 794 -43.20 -33.01 -16.10
CA GLU A 794 -44.54 -32.74 -15.51
C GLU A 794 -44.76 -32.93 -13.99
N SER A 795 -45.52 -32.12 -13.24
CA SER A 795 -46.46 -31.02 -13.53
C SER A 795 -46.86 -30.29 -12.22
N CYS A 796 -47.49 -29.11 -12.38
CA CYS A 796 -47.86 -28.07 -11.43
C CYS A 796 -48.97 -28.41 -10.40
N SER A 797 -49.07 -27.62 -9.31
CA SER A 797 -50.25 -26.76 -9.05
C SER A 797 -50.15 -25.95 -7.75
N GLU A 798 -50.59 -24.69 -7.84
CA GLU A 798 -50.84 -23.71 -6.76
C GLU A 798 -52.05 -24.08 -5.88
N GLY A 799 -52.15 -23.46 -4.69
CA GLY A 799 -53.40 -23.39 -3.90
C GLY A 799 -53.19 -22.97 -2.44
N GLU A 800 -53.71 -21.80 -2.09
CA GLU A 800 -53.59 -21.04 -0.83
C GLU A 800 -54.50 -21.54 0.33
N ASP A 801 -54.18 -20.99 1.51
CA ASP A 801 -55.02 -20.59 2.66
C ASP A 801 -55.62 -21.58 3.69
N ASP A 802 -54.96 -21.52 4.87
CA ASP A 802 -55.46 -21.12 6.20
C ASP A 802 -56.62 -21.88 6.90
N SER A 803 -56.29 -22.48 8.06
CA SER A 803 -57.12 -22.49 9.29
C SER A 803 -56.45 -23.30 10.42
N THR A 804 -55.99 -22.60 11.46
CA THR A 804 -55.75 -23.10 12.83
C THR A 804 -57.07 -23.54 13.51
N PRO A 805 -57.13 -24.41 14.57
CA PRO A 805 -56.28 -24.33 15.78
C PRO A 805 -55.88 -25.62 16.54
N CYS A 806 -54.77 -25.47 17.28
CA CYS A 806 -54.35 -25.97 18.60
C CYS A 806 -54.67 -27.40 19.08
N GLU A 807 -53.63 -28.12 19.57
CA GLU A 807 -53.35 -28.30 21.02
C GLU A 807 -51.96 -28.95 21.28
N ASN A 808 -51.17 -28.31 22.17
CA ASN A 808 -50.21 -28.77 23.22
C ASN A 808 -49.37 -30.06 23.02
N GLU A 809 -48.08 -30.21 23.32
CA GLU A 809 -47.10 -29.65 24.28
C GLU A 809 -45.68 -29.73 23.64
N ALA A 810 -44.55 -29.12 24.03
CA ALA A 810 -44.09 -28.42 25.22
C ALA A 810 -42.98 -27.40 24.82
N ALA A 811 -42.87 -26.30 25.56
CA ALA A 811 -41.85 -25.27 25.36
C ALA A 811 -40.45 -25.74 25.79
N LEU A 812 -39.43 -25.50 24.94
CA LEU A 812 -38.02 -25.52 25.33
C LEU A 812 -37.56 -24.06 25.60
N VAL A 813 -37.03 -23.86 26.80
CA VAL A 813 -36.48 -22.61 27.35
C VAL A 813 -35.42 -22.01 26.40
N PRO A 814 -35.32 -20.67 26.25
CA PRO A 814 -34.20 -20.06 25.53
C PRO A 814 -32.88 -20.41 26.22
N ALA A 815 -31.97 -21.10 25.53
CA ALA A 815 -30.65 -21.39 26.08
C ALA A 815 -29.92 -20.07 26.41
N ALA A 816 -29.43 -19.93 27.64
CA ALA A 816 -28.66 -18.78 28.07
C ALA A 816 -27.39 -18.61 27.20
N MET A 817 -27.05 -17.36 26.86
CA MET A 817 -25.85 -17.06 26.09
C MET A 817 -24.58 -17.38 26.91
N THR A 818 -23.69 -18.18 26.35
CA THR A 818 -22.40 -18.57 26.96
C THR A 818 -21.26 -18.32 25.97
N PHE A 819 -20.04 -18.14 26.48
CA PHE A 819 -18.84 -18.18 25.63
C PHE A 819 -18.65 -19.58 25.04
N LEU A 820 -18.17 -19.62 23.81
CA LEU A 820 -17.83 -20.85 23.10
C LEU A 820 -16.54 -21.44 23.65
N GLU A 821 -16.47 -22.76 23.80
CA GLU A 821 -15.25 -23.46 24.26
C GLU A 821 -14.07 -23.28 23.30
N ASN A 822 -14.34 -23.04 22.02
CA ASN A 822 -13.34 -22.60 21.06
C ASN A 822 -13.12 -21.08 21.22
N HIS A 823 -11.98 -20.70 21.81
CA HIS A 823 -11.59 -19.32 22.10
C HIS A 823 -10.07 -19.09 21.85
N GLY A 824 -9.60 -17.86 22.01
CA GLY A 824 -8.19 -17.49 21.88
C GLY A 824 -7.27 -18.23 22.84
N LYS A 825 -6.00 -18.41 22.44
CA LYS A 825 -5.00 -19.23 23.15
C LYS A 825 -4.76 -18.84 24.60
N ASN A 826 -4.91 -17.56 24.93
CA ASN A 826 -4.60 -17.04 26.25
C ASN A 826 -5.83 -16.91 27.14
N ILE A 827 -6.99 -17.42 26.72
CA ILE A 827 -8.23 -17.40 27.50
C ILE A 827 -8.36 -18.69 28.31
N GLN A 828 -8.85 -18.54 29.54
CA GLN A 828 -9.39 -19.60 30.37
C GLN A 828 -10.85 -19.27 30.68
N LEU A 829 -11.76 -20.18 30.30
CA LEU A 829 -13.17 -20.08 30.67
C LEU A 829 -13.42 -20.68 32.06
N SER A 830 -14.36 -20.09 32.79
CA SER A 830 -14.84 -20.54 34.08
C SER A 830 -16.32 -20.19 34.26
N ASN A 831 -16.92 -20.59 35.38
CA ASN A 831 -18.32 -20.33 35.68
C ASN A 831 -19.28 -20.81 34.57
N GLN A 832 -19.16 -22.08 34.16
CA GLN A 832 -19.98 -22.67 33.09
C GLN A 832 -19.91 -21.87 31.77
N ASN A 833 -18.71 -21.43 31.39
CA ASN A 833 -18.44 -20.62 30.19
C ASN A 833 -19.10 -19.22 30.21
N LEU A 834 -19.44 -18.69 31.39
CA LEU A 834 -19.92 -17.32 31.54
C LEU A 834 -18.79 -16.33 31.82
N THR A 835 -17.66 -16.78 32.37
CA THR A 835 -16.53 -15.94 32.72
C THR A 835 -15.31 -16.32 31.90
N ALA A 836 -14.64 -15.34 31.30
CA ALA A 836 -13.42 -15.50 30.54
C ALA A 836 -12.29 -14.68 31.15
N ALA A 837 -11.15 -15.31 31.41
CA ALA A 837 -9.95 -14.67 31.94
C ALA A 837 -8.75 -14.91 31.01
N ARG A 838 -8.02 -13.85 30.66
CA ARG A 838 -6.78 -13.92 29.92
C ARG A 838 -5.61 -14.20 30.87
N VAL A 839 -5.03 -15.39 30.77
CA VAL A 839 -4.05 -15.90 31.74
C VAL A 839 -2.60 -15.55 31.41
N SER A 840 -2.30 -15.11 30.18
CA SER A 840 -0.94 -14.75 29.75
C SER A 840 -0.90 -13.75 28.58
N SER A 841 0.30 -13.23 28.26
CA SER A 841 0.57 -12.22 27.20
C SER A 841 -0.18 -10.89 27.41
N TYR A 842 -0.37 -10.12 26.34
CA TYR A 842 -1.28 -8.98 26.23
C TYR A 842 -2.29 -9.15 25.08
N ASN A 843 -2.23 -10.24 24.31
CA ASN A 843 -3.08 -10.48 23.13
C ASN A 843 -3.54 -11.95 23.09
N GLN A 844 -4.17 -12.37 21.99
CA GLN A 844 -4.75 -13.71 21.80
C GLN A 844 -5.89 -14.01 22.79
N GLY A 845 -6.64 -12.97 23.16
CA GLY A 845 -7.74 -13.02 24.12
C GLY A 845 -9.14 -13.06 23.47
N LEU A 846 -9.27 -13.64 22.27
CA LEU A 846 -10.54 -13.63 21.53
C LEU A 846 -11.58 -14.59 22.12
N LEU A 847 -12.83 -14.17 22.14
CA LEU A 847 -14.00 -14.84 22.70
C LEU A 847 -15.17 -14.69 21.75
N VAL A 848 -15.93 -15.75 21.48
CA VAL A 848 -17.19 -15.69 20.72
C VAL A 848 -18.28 -16.40 21.51
N THR A 849 -19.54 -16.00 21.35
CA THR A 849 -20.66 -16.71 21.96
C THR A 849 -21.01 -17.99 21.21
N ALA A 850 -21.46 -19.01 21.93
CA ALA A 850 -21.89 -20.28 21.32
C ALA A 850 -23.22 -20.13 20.55
N GLN A 851 -24.09 -19.23 21.01
CA GLN A 851 -25.40 -18.96 20.41
C GLN A 851 -25.33 -17.69 19.54
N PRO A 852 -26.08 -17.65 18.41
CA PRO A 852 -26.21 -16.44 17.62
C PRO A 852 -27.03 -15.38 18.36
N LEU A 853 -26.67 -14.12 18.18
CA LEU A 853 -27.43 -12.98 18.69
C LEU A 853 -28.69 -12.79 17.86
N SER A 854 -29.84 -12.98 18.49
CA SER A 854 -31.12 -12.70 17.85
C SER A 854 -31.33 -11.19 17.69
N ARG A 855 -32.06 -10.77 16.66
CA ARG A 855 -32.45 -9.36 16.53
C ARG A 855 -33.25 -8.92 17.75
N GLN A 856 -33.02 -7.68 18.19
CA GLN A 856 -33.58 -7.09 19.41
C GLN A 856 -33.15 -7.77 20.72
N GLN A 857 -32.27 -8.76 20.69
CA GLN A 857 -31.65 -9.33 21.89
C GLN A 857 -30.44 -8.47 22.29
N LEU A 858 -30.36 -8.10 23.56
CA LEU A 858 -29.20 -7.41 24.12
C LEU A 858 -28.26 -8.44 24.75
N PHE A 859 -27.06 -8.58 24.21
CA PHE A 859 -25.98 -9.36 24.83
C PHE A 859 -25.14 -8.44 25.70
N GLN A 860 -24.86 -8.82 26.97
CA GLN A 860 -24.10 -7.99 27.89
C GLN A 860 -23.02 -8.79 28.63
N PHE A 861 -21.91 -8.13 28.91
CA PHE A 861 -20.84 -8.63 29.78
C PHE A 861 -20.23 -7.49 30.60
N GLN A 862 -19.66 -7.82 31.75
CA GLN A 862 -18.97 -6.89 32.65
C GLN A 862 -17.46 -7.06 32.55
N ILE A 863 -16.70 -5.97 32.68
CA ILE A 863 -15.26 -6.00 32.89
C ILE A 863 -15.00 -6.32 34.37
N ASP A 864 -14.41 -7.47 34.67
CA ASP A 864 -14.15 -7.90 36.04
C ASP A 864 -12.76 -7.51 36.54
N ARG A 865 -11.76 -7.49 35.64
CA ARG A 865 -10.37 -7.20 36.01
C ARG A 865 -9.59 -6.54 34.88
N LEU A 866 -8.81 -5.52 35.24
CA LEU A 866 -7.83 -4.85 34.41
C LEU A 866 -6.41 -5.04 34.96
N ASN A 867 -5.45 -5.30 34.07
CA ASN A 867 -4.03 -5.45 34.38
C ASN A 867 -3.27 -4.19 33.93
N PRO A 868 -2.82 -3.33 34.85
CA PRO A 868 -2.18 -2.05 34.52
C PRO A 868 -0.76 -2.22 33.95
N SER A 869 -0.21 -3.45 33.90
CA SER A 869 1.10 -3.72 33.31
C SER A 869 1.12 -3.55 31.78
N TRP A 870 -0.06 -3.44 31.16
CA TRP A 870 -0.25 -3.36 29.72
C TRP A 870 -0.98 -2.06 29.34
N THR A 871 -0.95 -1.69 28.06
CA THR A 871 -1.65 -0.52 27.50
C THR A 871 -2.71 -0.95 26.48
N SER A 872 -3.70 -0.08 26.21
CA SER A 872 -5.00 -0.43 25.58
C SER A 872 -5.81 -1.46 26.39
N SER A 873 -7.08 -1.77 26.08
CA SER A 873 -7.91 -2.59 26.99
C SER A 873 -8.72 -3.71 26.34
N LEU A 874 -9.66 -3.42 25.44
CA LEU A 874 -10.49 -4.46 24.82
C LEU A 874 -11.10 -3.99 23.50
N SER A 875 -11.53 -4.94 22.69
CA SER A 875 -12.41 -4.69 21.54
C SER A 875 -13.58 -5.67 21.56
N LEU A 876 -14.71 -5.28 20.99
CA LEU A 876 -15.91 -6.13 20.94
C LEU A 876 -16.70 -5.86 19.67
N GLY A 877 -17.53 -6.78 19.23
CA GLY A 877 -18.35 -6.61 18.03
C GLY A 877 -19.08 -7.87 17.63
N VAL A 878 -19.39 -8.04 16.34
CA VAL A 878 -20.12 -9.21 15.83
C VAL A 878 -19.47 -9.78 14.57
N ILE A 879 -19.60 -11.10 14.40
CA ILE A 879 -19.24 -11.80 13.16
C ILE A 879 -20.48 -12.39 12.49
N GLY A 880 -20.52 -12.36 11.16
CA GLY A 880 -21.64 -12.85 10.34
C GLY A 880 -21.56 -14.33 9.92
N HIS A 881 -20.62 -15.09 10.47
CA HIS A 881 -20.42 -16.50 10.17
C HIS A 881 -20.41 -17.32 11.46
N SER A 882 -20.80 -18.61 11.35
CA SER A 882 -20.74 -19.51 12.52
C SER A 882 -19.32 -19.63 13.07
N PRO A 883 -19.13 -19.55 14.40
CA PRO A 883 -17.82 -19.68 15.02
C PRO A 883 -17.25 -21.11 15.00
N ASP A 884 -18.04 -22.13 14.61
CA ASP A 884 -17.61 -23.54 14.56
C ASP A 884 -16.38 -23.82 13.68
N ARG A 885 -16.05 -22.88 12.77
CA ARG A 885 -14.89 -22.97 11.86
C ARG A 885 -14.01 -21.71 11.90
N LEU A 886 -14.12 -20.89 12.95
CA LEU A 886 -13.35 -19.66 13.07
C LEU A 886 -11.96 -19.97 13.64
N ASN A 887 -10.91 -19.64 12.89
CA ASN A 887 -9.54 -19.60 13.41
C ASN A 887 -9.30 -18.23 14.03
N PHE A 888 -9.01 -18.18 15.33
CA PHE A 888 -8.77 -16.92 16.02
C PHE A 888 -7.39 -16.34 15.66
N PRO A 889 -7.31 -15.16 15.04
CA PRO A 889 -6.05 -14.45 14.89
C PRO A 889 -5.51 -13.96 16.25
N SER A 890 -4.30 -13.38 16.24
CA SER A 890 -3.69 -12.82 17.47
C SER A 890 -4.49 -11.69 18.11
N THR A 891 -5.28 -10.97 17.32
CA THR A 891 -6.13 -9.84 17.71
C THR A 891 -7.34 -9.77 16.79
N ALA A 892 -8.50 -9.34 17.30
CA ALA A 892 -9.74 -9.30 16.53
C ALA A 892 -9.64 -8.42 15.27
N CYS A 893 -8.82 -7.36 15.28
CA CYS A 893 -8.63 -6.47 14.13
C CYS A 893 -8.11 -7.19 12.87
N CYS A 894 -7.58 -8.41 12.97
CA CYS A 894 -7.12 -9.20 11.81
C CYS A 894 -8.24 -10.03 11.15
N LEU A 895 -9.48 -9.95 11.64
CA LEU A 895 -10.63 -10.62 11.03
C LEU A 895 -11.10 -9.86 9.78
N LYS A 896 -10.95 -10.49 8.61
CA LYS A 896 -11.25 -9.90 7.29
C LYS A 896 -12.56 -10.38 6.64
N ARG A 897 -13.36 -11.22 7.33
CA ARG A 897 -14.58 -11.85 6.77
C ARG A 897 -15.81 -11.59 7.64
N SER A 898 -16.67 -10.69 7.17
CA SER A 898 -17.96 -10.36 7.80
C SER A 898 -17.84 -10.09 9.30
N ALA A 899 -16.89 -9.22 9.69
CA ALA A 899 -16.61 -8.89 11.08
C ALA A 899 -16.74 -7.38 11.32
N TRP A 900 -17.59 -7.00 12.26
CA TRP A 900 -17.76 -5.62 12.75
C TRP A 900 -17.19 -5.53 14.14
N LEU A 901 -16.26 -4.60 14.38
CA LEU A 901 -15.48 -4.51 15.61
C LEU A 901 -15.43 -3.09 16.12
N LEU A 902 -15.71 -2.91 17.40
CA LEU A 902 -15.54 -1.68 18.13
C LEU A 902 -14.25 -1.78 18.92
N GLN A 903 -13.31 -0.89 18.62
CA GLN A 903 -12.01 -0.81 19.26
C GLN A 903 -11.71 0.66 19.58
N ARG A 904 -11.36 0.95 20.84
CA ARG A 904 -11.26 2.32 21.36
C ARG A 904 -12.58 3.06 21.22
N ASP A 905 -12.61 4.12 20.43
CA ASP A 905 -13.77 4.93 20.08
C ASP A 905 -14.19 4.74 18.61
N SER A 906 -13.65 3.71 17.94
CA SER A 906 -13.77 3.51 16.50
C SER A 906 -14.46 2.20 16.17
N VAL A 907 -15.22 2.18 15.07
CA VAL A 907 -15.86 0.98 14.51
C VAL A 907 -15.13 0.57 13.25
N PHE A 908 -14.85 -0.71 13.13
CA PHE A 908 -14.17 -1.36 12.03
C PHE A 908 -15.09 -2.38 11.38
N HIS A 909 -14.98 -2.54 10.07
CA HIS A 909 -15.60 -3.61 9.31
C HIS A 909 -14.52 -4.27 8.44
N ASN A 910 -14.26 -5.56 8.66
CA ASN A 910 -13.21 -6.33 7.97
C ASN A 910 -11.84 -5.65 8.01
N SER A 911 -11.40 -5.24 9.20
CA SER A 911 -10.15 -4.50 9.45
C SER A 911 -10.09 -3.07 8.90
N LEU A 912 -11.11 -2.60 8.18
CA LEU A 912 -11.20 -1.21 7.70
C LEU A 912 -11.98 -0.39 8.70
N LYS A 913 -11.43 0.76 9.11
CA LYS A 913 -12.12 1.66 10.02
C LYS A 913 -13.26 2.37 9.28
N ILE A 914 -14.49 2.17 9.71
CA ILE A 914 -15.70 2.72 9.08
C ILE A 914 -16.30 3.89 9.88
N CYS A 915 -15.98 4.00 11.17
CA CYS A 915 -16.44 5.07 12.03
C CYS A 915 -15.36 5.41 13.06
N GLU A 916 -15.15 6.70 13.35
CA GLU A 916 -14.26 7.21 14.39
C GLU A 916 -15.06 8.08 15.36
N ASN A 917 -14.72 8.01 16.65
CA ASN A 917 -15.43 8.71 17.73
C ASN A 917 -16.91 8.32 17.86
N TYR A 918 -17.24 7.04 17.64
CA TYR A 918 -18.60 6.50 17.74
C TYR A 918 -19.13 6.48 19.18
N GLY A 919 -18.31 6.04 20.14
CA GLY A 919 -18.70 5.83 21.53
C GLY A 919 -17.57 6.16 22.51
N PRO A 920 -17.74 5.88 23.81
CA PRO A 920 -16.67 6.08 24.78
C PRO A 920 -15.45 5.23 24.41
N ASN A 921 -14.27 5.73 24.73
CA ASN A 921 -13.05 5.00 24.46
C ASN A 921 -12.97 3.75 25.34
N LEU A 922 -13.12 2.57 24.73
CA LEU A 922 -13.08 1.27 25.41
C LEU A 922 -11.75 1.00 26.12
N ASP A 923 -10.65 1.66 25.72
CA ASP A 923 -9.35 1.58 26.40
C ASP A 923 -9.36 2.26 27.79
N THR A 924 -10.38 3.08 28.08
CA THR A 924 -10.52 3.86 29.32
C THR A 924 -11.63 3.36 30.23
N CYS A 925 -12.34 2.29 29.87
CA CYS A 925 -13.41 1.73 30.69
C CYS A 925 -12.84 1.09 31.97
N PRO A 926 -13.28 1.51 33.18
CA PRO A 926 -12.81 0.92 34.43
C PRO A 926 -13.44 -0.47 34.68
N GLU A 927 -12.84 -1.21 35.61
CA GLU A 927 -13.44 -2.41 36.21
C GLU A 927 -14.87 -2.12 36.71
N GLY A 928 -15.79 -3.05 36.51
CA GLY A 928 -17.22 -2.91 36.80
C GLY A 928 -18.06 -2.29 35.67
N THR A 929 -17.45 -1.85 34.57
CA THR A 929 -18.21 -1.36 33.39
C THR A 929 -18.94 -2.53 32.71
N VAL A 930 -20.23 -2.36 32.44
CA VAL A 930 -21.05 -3.31 31.69
C VAL A 930 -21.15 -2.86 30.23
N LEU A 931 -20.67 -3.69 29.31
CA LEU A 931 -20.74 -3.46 27.86
C LEU A 931 -21.77 -4.40 27.24
N GLY A 932 -22.45 -3.96 26.19
CA GLY A 932 -23.42 -4.80 25.48
C GLY A 932 -23.54 -4.52 24.00
N LEU A 933 -24.02 -5.52 23.26
CA LEU A 933 -24.23 -5.49 21.81
C LEU A 933 -25.68 -5.88 21.51
N LEU A 934 -26.33 -5.11 20.64
CA LEU A 934 -27.68 -5.39 20.16
C LEU A 934 -27.75 -5.14 18.65
N VAL A 935 -28.39 -6.05 17.92
CA VAL A 935 -28.72 -5.82 16.51
C VAL A 935 -30.20 -5.53 16.39
N ASP A 936 -30.56 -4.33 15.94
CA ASP A 936 -31.95 -3.91 15.87
C ASP A 936 -32.73 -4.57 14.70
N GLY A 937 -34.02 -4.25 14.60
CA GLY A 937 -34.90 -4.75 13.53
C GLY A 937 -34.50 -4.26 12.13
N ASN A 938 -33.72 -3.19 12.03
CA ASN A 938 -33.23 -2.60 10.78
C ASN A 938 -31.84 -3.12 10.39
N SER A 939 -31.28 -4.10 11.12
CA SER A 939 -29.93 -4.63 10.92
C SER A 939 -28.82 -3.65 11.31
N CYS A 940 -29.08 -2.77 12.27
CA CYS A 940 -28.08 -1.88 12.84
C CYS A 940 -27.47 -2.52 14.10
N LEU A 941 -26.13 -2.53 14.20
CA LEU A 941 -25.41 -2.87 15.43
C LEU A 941 -25.40 -1.67 16.37
N HIS A 942 -25.71 -1.89 17.65
CA HIS A 942 -25.66 -0.89 18.71
C HIS A 942 -24.71 -1.36 19.82
N LEU A 943 -23.95 -0.42 20.39
CA LEU A 943 -23.18 -0.60 21.61
C LEU A 943 -23.97 -0.04 22.80
N TYR A 944 -24.09 -0.81 23.86
CA TYR A 944 -24.61 -0.37 25.14
C TYR A 944 -23.47 -0.27 26.15
N VAL A 945 -23.43 0.83 26.91
CA VAL A 945 -22.47 1.02 28.01
C VAL A 945 -23.26 1.36 29.27
N ASN A 946 -23.15 0.53 30.29
CA ASN A 946 -23.92 0.61 31.53
C ASN A 946 -25.44 0.76 31.29
N GLY A 947 -25.96 0.04 30.29
CA GLY A 947 -27.38 0.06 29.92
C GLY A 947 -27.80 1.24 29.03
N MET A 948 -26.89 2.16 28.67
CA MET A 948 -27.18 3.27 27.75
C MET A 948 -26.75 2.93 26.31
N ASP A 949 -27.68 3.04 25.36
CA ASP A 949 -27.40 2.91 23.92
C ASP A 949 -26.52 4.06 23.43
N GLN A 950 -25.39 3.74 22.79
CA GLN A 950 -24.46 4.69 22.19
C GLN A 950 -24.83 5.05 20.74
N GLY A 951 -25.92 4.47 20.22
CA GLY A 951 -26.43 4.69 18.86
C GLY A 951 -26.00 3.60 17.89
N VAL A 952 -26.15 3.84 16.59
CA VAL A 952 -25.82 2.84 15.55
C VAL A 952 -24.31 2.81 15.27
N ALA A 953 -23.63 1.71 15.61
CA ALA A 953 -22.22 1.46 15.34
C ALA A 953 -21.97 1.12 13.86
N ALA A 954 -22.82 0.26 13.29
CA ALA A 954 -22.73 -0.21 11.91
C ALA A 954 -24.11 -0.64 11.41
N GLN A 955 -24.32 -0.60 10.10
CA GLN A 955 -25.58 -1.01 9.45
C GLN A 955 -25.34 -2.28 8.61
N ASP A 956 -26.43 -2.88 8.14
CA ASP A 956 -26.43 -4.09 7.30
C ASP A 956 -25.79 -5.34 7.97
N ILE A 957 -26.00 -5.50 9.28
CA ILE A 957 -25.53 -6.67 10.02
C ILE A 957 -26.28 -7.94 9.56
N PRO A 958 -25.57 -9.00 9.16
CA PRO A 958 -26.17 -10.24 8.70
C PRO A 958 -26.90 -10.98 9.83
N SER A 959 -27.88 -11.80 9.46
CA SER A 959 -28.60 -12.68 10.38
C SER A 959 -28.47 -14.12 9.87
N PRO A 960 -27.88 -15.05 10.63
CA PRO A 960 -27.40 -14.91 12.02
C PRO A 960 -26.08 -14.12 12.15
N CYS A 961 -25.83 -13.53 13.33
CA CYS A 961 -24.53 -12.99 13.73
C CYS A 961 -24.16 -13.44 15.16
N TYR A 962 -22.88 -13.41 15.50
CA TYR A 962 -22.34 -13.89 16.78
C TYR A 962 -21.49 -12.82 17.45
N PRO A 963 -21.76 -12.45 18.70
CA PRO A 963 -20.91 -11.56 19.49
C PRO A 963 -19.49 -12.07 19.66
N LEU A 964 -18.54 -11.17 19.45
CA LEU A 964 -17.10 -11.39 19.53
C LEU A 964 -16.51 -10.36 20.50
N ILE A 965 -15.59 -10.78 21.36
CA ILE A 965 -14.84 -9.93 22.31
C ILE A 965 -13.36 -10.29 22.19
N ASP A 966 -12.46 -9.33 22.28
CA ASP A 966 -11.01 -9.54 22.36
C ASP A 966 -10.47 -8.85 23.60
N LEU A 967 -10.02 -9.65 24.56
CA LEU A 967 -9.32 -9.19 25.76
C LEU A 967 -7.86 -8.92 25.39
N TYR A 968 -7.49 -7.66 25.13
CA TYR A 968 -6.12 -7.33 24.74
C TYR A 968 -5.59 -6.09 25.47
N GLY A 969 -4.36 -6.14 25.97
CA GLY A 969 -3.80 -5.10 26.81
C GLY A 969 -4.31 -5.25 28.24
N GLN A 970 -4.93 -4.21 28.78
CA GLN A 970 -5.34 -4.13 30.17
C GLN A 970 -6.50 -5.07 30.50
N CYS A 971 -7.48 -5.32 29.62
CA CYS A 971 -8.58 -6.20 30.00
C CYS A 971 -8.08 -7.64 30.20
N GLU A 972 -8.20 -8.12 31.44
CA GLU A 972 -7.77 -9.44 31.85
C GLU A 972 -8.96 -10.36 32.05
N GLN A 973 -10.12 -9.88 32.52
CA GLN A 973 -11.26 -10.76 32.81
C GLN A 973 -12.61 -10.10 32.52
N VAL A 974 -13.54 -10.87 31.96
CA VAL A 974 -14.94 -10.46 31.71
C VAL A 974 -15.94 -11.56 32.06
N THR A 975 -17.18 -11.19 32.44
CA THR A 975 -18.28 -12.12 32.75
C THR A 975 -19.58 -11.71 32.07
N ILE A 976 -20.28 -12.65 31.41
CA ILE A 976 -21.60 -12.44 30.79
C ILE A 976 -22.64 -12.13 31.88
N VAL A 977 -23.45 -11.09 31.65
CA VAL A 977 -24.54 -10.69 32.55
C VAL A 977 -25.81 -11.42 32.11
N THR A 978 -26.32 -12.34 32.94
CA THR A 978 -27.59 -13.05 32.72
C THR A 978 -28.74 -12.32 33.43
N ASN A 979 -29.61 -11.66 32.67
CA ASN A 979 -30.81 -11.02 33.21
C ASN A 979 -31.99 -12.03 33.21
N ASP A 980 -32.35 -12.54 34.37
CA ASP A 980 -33.65 -13.18 34.60
C ASP A 980 -34.74 -12.11 34.88
N LEU A 981 -35.69 -11.97 33.94
CA LEU A 981 -37.09 -11.44 34.03
C LEU A 981 -37.33 -9.90 34.10
N PRO A 982 -38.53 -9.39 33.70
CA PRO A 982 -39.12 -9.35 32.35
C PRO A 982 -39.73 -7.96 31.98
N ALA A 983 -40.38 -7.92 30.80
CA ALA A 983 -40.93 -6.82 30.01
C ALA A 983 -41.90 -5.76 30.62
N VAL A 984 -41.77 -4.53 30.10
CA VAL A 984 -42.77 -3.49 29.70
C VAL A 984 -43.75 -2.88 30.75
N GLY A 985 -43.44 -1.61 31.07
CA GLY A 985 -44.26 -0.43 31.42
C GLY A 985 -45.74 -0.50 31.87
N ARG A 986 -46.04 0.15 33.00
CA ARG A 986 -47.04 1.24 33.14
C ARG A 986 -47.10 1.82 34.56
N GLU A 987 -47.19 3.15 34.61
CA GLU A 987 -47.84 4.06 35.58
C GLU A 987 -47.73 3.90 37.11
N SER A 988 -47.40 5.06 37.70
CA SER A 988 -47.99 5.69 38.89
C SER A 988 -47.48 5.30 40.28
N GLY A 989 -47.36 6.34 41.11
CA GLY A 989 -47.81 6.25 42.49
C GLY A 989 -46.71 6.31 43.53
N GLU A 990 -46.46 7.53 43.99
CA GLU A 990 -45.98 7.93 45.32
C GLU A 990 -46.10 6.86 46.43
N SER A 991 -45.12 6.86 47.35
CA SER A 991 -45.29 7.52 48.65
C SER A 991 -44.56 6.77 49.77
N ARG A 992 -43.91 7.60 50.61
CA ARG A 992 -43.75 7.45 52.05
C ARG A 992 -42.66 6.48 52.55
N CYS A 993 -41.58 7.02 53.12
CA CYS A 993 -41.47 7.63 54.46
C CYS A 993 -40.93 6.57 55.44
N GLN A 994 -40.11 6.86 56.45
CA GLN A 994 -39.66 8.09 57.07
C GLN A 994 -38.82 7.68 58.28
N GLY A 995 -37.92 8.57 58.68
CA GLY A 995 -37.53 8.72 60.07
C GLY A 995 -36.02 8.60 60.32
N ASP A 996 -35.36 9.53 61.01
CA ASP A 996 -35.85 10.75 61.64
C ASP A 996 -34.65 11.62 62.10
N MET A 997 -34.86 12.94 62.00
CA MET A 997 -34.53 14.02 62.97
C MET A 997 -33.06 14.31 63.37
N GLU A 998 -32.60 15.56 63.60
CA GLU A 998 -33.16 16.91 63.50
C GLU A 998 -32.05 17.99 63.63
N LYS A 999 -32.24 19.11 62.90
CA LYS A 999 -31.99 20.54 63.21
C LYS A 999 -30.65 21.05 63.79
N ALA A 1000 -30.00 21.98 63.06
CA ALA A 1000 -30.07 23.43 63.36
C ALA A 1000 -29.44 24.32 62.25
N ASP A 1001 -30.23 25.33 61.90
CA ASP A 1001 -30.14 26.50 60.99
C ASP A 1001 -28.82 27.23 60.61
N MET A 1002 -28.84 27.64 59.32
CA MET A 1002 -28.65 28.99 58.74
C MET A 1002 -27.35 29.39 57.97
N VAL A 1003 -27.62 29.78 56.71
CA VAL A 1003 -26.96 30.74 55.77
C VAL A 1003 -26.08 30.19 54.62
N ASP A 1004 -26.71 30.22 53.43
CA ASP A 1004 -26.27 30.38 52.03
C ASP A 1004 -24.81 30.14 51.57
N GLY A 1005 -24.71 29.35 50.48
CA GLY A 1005 -23.73 29.60 49.41
C GLY A 1005 -22.71 28.48 49.14
N ILE A 1006 -23.02 27.65 48.14
CA ILE A 1006 -22.11 26.95 47.20
C ILE A 1006 -20.64 26.76 47.65
N LYS A 1007 -20.23 25.54 48.03
CA LYS A 1007 -19.00 24.86 47.50
C LYS A 1007 -18.75 23.43 48.02
N GLU A 1008 -18.49 22.55 47.05
CA GLU A 1008 -17.48 21.45 46.96
C GLU A 1008 -17.17 20.53 48.15
N SER A 1009 -17.20 19.20 47.88
CA SER A 1009 -16.06 18.28 48.09
C SER A 1009 -16.32 16.88 47.50
N VAL A 1010 -15.39 16.05 47.03
CA VAL A 1010 -14.04 16.13 46.41
C VAL A 1010 -13.79 14.70 45.89
N CYS A 1011 -13.25 14.50 44.67
CA CYS A 1011 -12.25 13.46 44.46
C CYS A 1011 -11.30 13.79 43.29
N TRP A 1012 -10.11 14.26 43.70
CA TRP A 1012 -8.79 14.38 43.07
C TRP A 1012 -8.59 14.38 41.55
N THR A 1013 -8.18 15.56 41.07
CA THR A 1013 -7.34 15.83 39.90
C THR A 1013 -5.83 15.85 40.27
N PRO A 1014 -4.92 15.45 39.37
CA PRO A 1014 -3.51 15.87 39.40
C PRO A 1014 -3.29 17.24 38.71
N PRO A 1015 -2.12 17.90 38.89
CA PRO A 1015 -1.90 19.33 38.55
C PRO A 1015 -1.75 19.59 37.04
N PRO A 1016 -1.88 20.86 36.59
CA PRO A 1016 -1.76 21.22 35.18
C PRO A 1016 -0.28 21.38 34.80
N GLU A 1017 0.23 20.47 33.96
CA GLU A 1017 1.35 20.79 33.07
C GLU A 1017 0.80 21.00 31.65
N VAL A 1018 1.14 22.16 31.10
CA VAL A 1018 0.62 22.75 29.88
C VAL A 1018 1.12 21.96 28.68
N ASN A 1019 0.21 21.41 27.88
CA ASN A 1019 0.51 20.85 26.56
C ASN A 1019 -0.39 21.52 25.49
N PRO A 1020 0.15 22.18 24.43
CA PRO A 1020 -0.65 23.04 23.54
C PRO A 1020 -1.54 22.34 22.50
N ASN A 1021 -1.63 21.00 22.48
CA ASN A 1021 -2.19 20.25 21.34
C ASN A 1021 -3.52 19.52 21.63
N LYS A 1022 -4.52 20.20 22.20
CA LYS A 1022 -5.91 19.71 22.12
C LYS A 1022 -6.55 20.20 20.81
N THR A 1023 -6.97 19.26 19.96
CA THR A 1023 -7.70 19.54 18.71
C THR A 1023 -9.05 20.19 19.01
N CYS A 1024 -9.30 21.38 18.46
CA CYS A 1024 -10.56 22.11 18.64
C CYS A 1024 -11.70 21.45 17.85
N GLU A 1025 -12.77 21.03 18.53
CA GLU A 1025 -13.96 20.41 17.90
C GLU A 1025 -14.62 21.31 16.84
N TYR A 1026 -14.68 22.62 17.08
CA TYR A 1026 -15.19 23.57 16.08
C TYR A 1026 -14.30 23.63 14.82
N GLN A 1027 -12.98 23.57 15.00
CA GLN A 1027 -12.03 23.49 13.88
C GLN A 1027 -12.22 22.19 13.10
N ALA A 1028 -12.43 21.08 13.80
CA ALA A 1028 -12.70 19.79 13.18
C ALA A 1028 -14.01 19.83 12.38
N LEU A 1029 -15.07 20.46 12.90
CA LEU A 1029 -16.34 20.65 12.18
C LEU A 1029 -16.16 21.50 10.91
N CYS A 1030 -15.45 22.62 11.00
CA CYS A 1030 -15.11 23.42 9.82
C CYS A 1030 -14.22 22.68 8.82
N SER A 1031 -13.31 21.81 9.29
CA SER A 1031 -12.47 20.99 8.41
C SER A 1031 -13.29 19.96 7.66
N ARG A 1032 -14.20 19.25 8.34
CA ARG A 1032 -15.12 18.31 7.67
C ARG A 1032 -15.98 19.01 6.64
N PHE A 1033 -16.46 20.22 6.92
CA PHE A 1033 -17.15 21.02 5.92
C PHE A 1033 -16.24 21.38 4.74
N LYS A 1034 -15.00 21.83 4.98
CA LYS A 1034 -14.00 22.07 3.91
C LYS A 1034 -13.81 20.83 3.05
N ASP A 1035 -13.72 19.65 3.65
CA ASP A 1035 -13.46 18.39 2.93
C ASP A 1035 -14.66 17.99 2.07
N LEU A 1036 -15.89 18.31 2.50
CA LEU A 1036 -17.09 18.20 1.66
C LEU A 1036 -17.09 19.12 0.44
N LEU A 1037 -16.29 20.19 0.42
CA LEU A 1037 -16.12 21.06 -0.75
C LEU A 1037 -15.25 20.43 -1.84
N THR A 1038 -14.62 19.28 -1.55
CA THR A 1038 -13.77 18.51 -2.49
C THR A 1038 -12.75 19.38 -3.23
N LEU A 1039 -12.17 20.36 -2.52
CA LEU A 1039 -11.12 21.23 -3.05
C LEU A 1039 -9.78 20.48 -3.00
N PRO A 1040 -9.05 20.34 -4.12
CA PRO A 1040 -7.73 19.72 -4.15
C PRO A 1040 -6.78 20.25 -3.09
N ASP A 1041 -6.05 19.35 -2.43
CA ASP A 1041 -5.10 19.71 -1.38
C ASP A 1041 -3.97 20.61 -1.89
N GLY A 1042 -3.68 20.59 -3.21
CA GLY A 1042 -2.71 21.48 -3.84
C GLY A 1042 -2.99 22.99 -3.72
N TYR A 1043 -4.22 23.41 -3.38
CA TYR A 1043 -4.53 24.81 -3.07
C TYR A 1043 -4.10 25.25 -1.67
N PHE A 1044 -3.93 24.29 -0.76
CA PHE A 1044 -3.68 24.55 0.65
C PHE A 1044 -2.20 24.36 1.00
N ASN A 1045 -1.79 24.97 2.09
CA ASN A 1045 -0.46 24.76 2.64
C ASN A 1045 -0.42 23.40 3.38
N GLU A 1046 0.58 22.57 3.09
CA GLU A 1046 0.75 21.22 3.68
C GLU A 1046 1.00 21.27 5.19
N ASP A 1047 1.49 22.40 5.71
CA ASP A 1047 1.77 22.57 7.13
C ASP A 1047 0.54 23.03 7.91
N ALA A 1048 -0.04 22.10 8.67
CA ALA A 1048 -1.23 22.30 9.49
C ALA A 1048 -1.10 23.44 10.52
N LYS A 1049 0.11 23.86 10.90
CA LYS A 1049 0.32 24.96 11.86
C LYS A 1049 -0.19 26.32 11.35
N TYR A 1050 -0.35 26.47 10.04
CA TYR A 1050 -0.89 27.69 9.45
C TYR A 1050 -2.42 27.72 9.39
N ASN A 1051 -3.10 26.64 9.76
CA ASN A 1051 -4.56 26.60 9.88
C ASN A 1051 -4.98 27.07 11.27
N LEU A 1052 -5.80 28.12 11.35
CA LEU A 1052 -6.16 28.76 12.62
C LEU A 1052 -7.67 28.76 12.83
N CYS A 1053 -8.11 28.28 13.99
CA CYS A 1053 -9.50 28.38 14.43
C CYS A 1053 -9.69 29.63 15.31
N TYR A 1054 -10.66 30.47 14.99
CA TYR A 1054 -11.00 31.68 15.75
C TYR A 1054 -12.32 31.52 16.52
N CYS A 1055 -12.70 30.30 16.91
CA CYS A 1055 -13.80 30.10 17.86
C CYS A 1055 -13.45 30.70 19.23
N GLU A 1056 -14.48 30.91 20.07
CA GLU A 1056 -14.35 31.56 21.37
C GLU A 1056 -13.24 30.96 22.25
N SER A 1057 -13.16 29.63 22.32
CA SER A 1057 -12.11 28.96 23.09
C SER A 1057 -10.73 29.17 22.50
N CYS A 1058 -10.56 28.99 21.18
CA CYS A 1058 -9.25 29.02 20.54
C CYS A 1058 -8.61 30.41 20.53
N HIS A 1059 -9.37 31.45 20.23
CA HIS A 1059 -8.80 32.81 20.18
C HIS A 1059 -8.47 33.31 21.60
N LYS A 1060 -9.27 32.94 22.62
CA LYS A 1060 -8.97 33.23 24.03
C LYS A 1060 -7.73 32.48 24.51
N LEU A 1061 -7.58 31.20 24.15
CA LEU A 1061 -6.40 30.39 24.48
C LEU A 1061 -5.11 30.97 23.89
N ARG A 1062 -5.17 31.55 22.69
CA ARG A 1062 -4.01 32.22 22.06
C ARG A 1062 -3.76 33.64 22.56
N GLY A 1063 -4.71 34.25 23.28
CA GLY A 1063 -4.64 35.65 23.68
C GLY A 1063 -4.78 36.63 22.51
N ASP A 1064 -5.56 36.26 21.49
CA ASP A 1064 -5.76 37.07 20.29
C ASP A 1064 -6.59 38.34 20.60
N GLU A 1065 -6.10 39.52 20.19
CA GLU A 1065 -6.86 40.78 20.23
C GLU A 1065 -7.87 40.86 19.08
N ALA A 1066 -8.97 41.61 19.24
CA ALA A 1066 -9.98 41.72 18.18
C ALA A 1066 -9.49 42.45 16.93
N TYR A 1067 -8.48 43.32 17.06
CA TYR A 1067 -8.02 44.22 16.00
C TYR A 1067 -6.50 44.33 15.98
N TYR A 1068 -5.92 44.20 14.79
CA TYR A 1068 -4.49 44.33 14.57
C TYR A 1068 -4.20 45.35 13.48
N LYS A 1069 -2.98 45.89 13.47
CA LYS A 1069 -2.47 46.75 12.40
C LYS A 1069 -1.52 45.98 11.51
N ARG A 1070 -1.69 46.12 10.19
CA ARG A 1070 -0.75 45.57 9.19
C ARG A 1070 -0.66 46.49 7.98
N GLY A 1071 0.46 46.44 7.28
CA GLY A 1071 0.75 47.18 6.05
C GLY A 1071 1.46 48.52 6.23
N GLU A 1072 1.84 49.15 5.11
CA GLU A 1072 2.54 50.45 5.07
C GLU A 1072 1.75 51.43 4.16
N PRO A 1073 1.11 52.49 4.71
CA PRO A 1073 1.00 52.82 6.13
C PRO A 1073 0.16 51.78 6.90
N PRO A 1074 0.34 51.59 8.22
CA PRO A 1074 -0.42 50.62 9.00
C PRO A 1074 -1.93 50.92 8.97
N ARG A 1075 -2.74 49.90 8.61
CA ARG A 1075 -4.22 49.94 8.67
C ARG A 1075 -4.72 48.89 9.65
N ASP A 1076 -5.77 49.24 10.39
CA ASP A 1076 -6.48 48.31 11.26
C ASP A 1076 -7.26 47.27 10.44
N TYR A 1077 -7.30 46.02 10.91
CA TYR A 1077 -8.18 44.95 10.44
C TYR A 1077 -8.68 44.13 11.64
N ALA A 1078 -9.89 43.58 11.55
CA ALA A 1078 -10.44 42.71 12.58
C ALA A 1078 -10.01 41.25 12.35
N LEU A 1079 -9.77 40.49 13.41
CA LEU A 1079 -9.66 39.03 13.29
C LEU A 1079 -11.05 38.39 13.04
N PRO A 1080 -11.12 37.29 12.28
CA PRO A 1080 -12.39 36.71 11.88
C PRO A 1080 -12.93 35.79 12.99
N PHE A 1081 -13.24 36.35 14.16
CA PHE A 1081 -13.80 35.58 15.28
C PHE A 1081 -15.07 34.83 14.88
N GLY A 1082 -15.16 33.56 15.29
CA GLY A 1082 -16.19 32.61 14.84
C GLY A 1082 -15.87 31.89 13.53
N TRP A 1083 -14.75 32.18 12.84
CA TRP A 1083 -14.37 31.50 11.60
C TRP A 1083 -13.12 30.62 11.79
N CYS A 1084 -12.95 29.64 10.91
CA CYS A 1084 -11.73 28.87 10.76
C CYS A 1084 -11.01 29.28 9.47
N ARG A 1085 -9.71 29.56 9.56
CA ARG A 1085 -8.84 29.87 8.43
C ARG A 1085 -8.02 28.66 8.03
N PHE A 1086 -8.16 28.27 6.78
CA PHE A 1086 -7.30 27.28 6.12
C PHE A 1086 -6.31 28.02 5.21
N ALA A 1087 -5.02 27.82 5.43
CA ALA A 1087 -3.98 28.56 4.72
C ALA A 1087 -3.88 28.12 3.26
N LEU A 1088 -3.84 29.09 2.34
CA LEU A 1088 -3.67 28.83 0.90
C LEU A 1088 -2.18 28.82 0.53
N ARG A 1089 -1.82 28.01 -0.47
CA ARG A 1089 -0.46 27.94 -1.03
C ARG A 1089 -0.19 29.17 -1.90
N ILE A 1090 0.84 29.93 -1.55
CA ILE A 1090 1.28 31.09 -2.32
C ILE A 1090 2.27 30.60 -3.39
N LYS A 1091 1.98 30.81 -4.69
CA LYS A 1091 2.85 30.35 -5.79
C LYS A 1091 4.23 31.08 -5.75
N PRO A 1092 5.36 30.38 -6.03
CA PRO A 1092 6.72 30.94 -5.89
C PRO A 1092 7.07 32.12 -6.81
N HIS A 1093 6.25 32.45 -7.82
CA HIS A 1093 6.50 33.57 -8.73
C HIS A 1093 6.34 34.97 -8.10
N CYS A 1094 6.13 35.08 -6.79
CA CYS A 1094 6.19 36.33 -6.05
C CYS A 1094 7.41 36.32 -5.12
N GLU A 1095 8.58 36.74 -5.63
CA GLU A 1095 9.79 37.03 -4.85
C GLU A 1095 9.58 38.24 -3.92
N VAL A 1096 8.66 38.18 -2.94
CA VAL A 1096 8.58 39.23 -1.93
C VAL A 1096 7.97 38.75 -0.61
N SER A 1097 8.60 37.76 0.03
CA SER A 1097 8.26 37.36 1.41
C SER A 1097 8.26 38.55 2.40
N ASN A 1098 9.12 39.56 2.16
CA ASN A 1098 9.15 40.80 2.96
C ASN A 1098 8.14 41.88 2.54
N ALA A 1099 7.70 41.96 1.27
CA ALA A 1099 6.71 43.00 0.88
C ALA A 1099 5.26 42.63 1.20
N LEU A 1100 4.93 41.34 1.39
CA LEU A 1100 3.59 40.94 1.84
C LEU A 1100 3.26 41.43 3.26
N LYS A 1101 4.27 41.71 4.10
CA LYS A 1101 4.08 42.36 5.40
C LYS A 1101 3.68 43.83 5.25
N LYS A 1102 4.00 44.46 4.12
CA LYS A 1102 3.64 45.84 3.76
C LYS A 1102 2.24 45.97 3.19
N TRP A 1103 1.55 44.87 2.89
CA TRP A 1103 0.18 44.87 2.36
C TRP A 1103 -0.86 44.82 3.47
N HIS A 1104 -2.02 45.43 3.23
CA HIS A 1104 -3.17 45.44 4.15
C HIS A 1104 -3.90 44.10 4.14
N ILE A 1105 -4.63 43.79 5.21
CA ILE A 1105 -5.51 42.61 5.28
C ILE A 1105 -6.95 43.04 5.07
N ALA A 1106 -7.65 42.30 4.22
CA ALA A 1106 -9.08 42.45 3.99
C ALA A 1106 -9.74 41.08 3.79
N TYR A 1107 -11.06 41.10 3.70
CA TYR A 1107 -11.91 39.94 3.58
C TYR A 1107 -12.88 40.08 2.42
N HIS A 1108 -13.28 38.94 1.84
CA HIS A 1108 -14.26 38.84 0.78
C HIS A 1108 -15.20 37.65 1.04
N GLY A 1109 -16.49 37.91 1.22
CA GLY A 1109 -17.50 36.85 1.29
C GLY A 1109 -17.73 36.24 -0.10
N THR A 1110 -18.04 34.95 -0.15
CA THR A 1110 -18.36 34.29 -1.43
C THR A 1110 -19.33 33.12 -1.22
N SER A 1111 -19.82 32.53 -2.31
CA SER A 1111 -20.63 31.31 -2.25
C SER A 1111 -19.77 30.07 -2.53
N VAL A 1112 -20.20 28.92 -2.02
CA VAL A 1112 -19.51 27.63 -2.23
C VAL A 1112 -19.25 27.34 -3.71
N GLY A 1113 -20.22 27.62 -4.59
CA GLY A 1113 -20.08 27.40 -6.02
C GLY A 1113 -19.00 28.25 -6.72
N HIS A 1114 -18.56 29.36 -6.12
CA HIS A 1114 -17.53 30.24 -6.69
C HIS A 1114 -16.12 29.95 -6.15
N LEU A 1115 -15.98 29.15 -5.09
CA LEU A 1115 -14.70 28.89 -4.42
C LEU A 1115 -13.65 28.33 -5.37
N ARG A 1116 -14.01 27.25 -6.10
CA ARG A 1116 -13.07 26.57 -6.99
C ARG A 1116 -12.59 27.49 -8.11
N ARG A 1117 -13.52 28.25 -8.72
CA ARG A 1117 -13.20 29.21 -9.78
C ARG A 1117 -12.21 30.28 -9.30
N VAL A 1118 -12.40 30.82 -8.10
CA VAL A 1118 -11.49 31.83 -7.51
C VAL A 1118 -10.11 31.22 -7.21
N LEU A 1119 -10.06 30.00 -6.69
CA LEU A 1119 -8.80 29.29 -6.40
C LEU A 1119 -8.01 28.94 -7.67
N ASP A 1120 -8.68 28.45 -8.72
CA ASP A 1120 -8.09 28.12 -10.02
C ASP A 1120 -7.40 29.32 -10.66
N HIS A 1121 -8.07 30.48 -10.63
CA HIS A 1121 -7.53 31.72 -11.19
C HIS A 1121 -6.58 32.44 -10.23
N SER A 1122 -6.50 32.00 -8.97
CA SER A 1122 -5.74 32.64 -7.90
C SER A 1122 -6.03 34.14 -7.74
N GLN A 1123 -7.23 34.59 -8.15
CA GLN A 1123 -7.66 35.99 -8.18
C GLN A 1123 -9.16 36.08 -7.88
N LEU A 1124 -9.57 37.16 -7.20
CA LEU A 1124 -10.98 37.47 -7.00
C LEU A 1124 -11.58 37.99 -8.32
N LEU A 1125 -12.71 37.43 -8.74
CA LEU A 1125 -13.40 37.78 -9.98
C LEU A 1125 -14.61 38.66 -9.68
N SER A 1126 -14.88 39.66 -10.52
CA SER A 1126 -16.04 40.55 -10.38
C SER A 1126 -17.28 39.91 -11.01
N GLY A 1127 -18.36 39.79 -10.22
CA GLY A 1127 -19.75 39.63 -10.67
C GLY A 1127 -20.10 38.39 -11.52
N THR A 1128 -20.71 37.38 -10.90
CA THR A 1128 -21.82 36.64 -11.50
C THR A 1128 -22.88 36.39 -10.44
N SER A 1129 -23.89 37.24 -10.44
CA SER A 1129 -25.19 36.98 -9.82
C SER A 1129 -25.73 35.63 -10.30
N SER A 1130 -26.29 34.86 -9.36
CA SER A 1130 -26.95 33.59 -9.63
C SER A 1130 -28.04 33.75 -10.70
N ILE A 1131 -28.03 32.86 -11.69
CA ILE A 1131 -29.04 32.73 -12.75
C ILE A 1131 -30.40 32.25 -12.16
N PHE A 1132 -30.50 32.03 -10.84
CA PHE A 1132 -31.69 31.50 -10.17
C PHE A 1132 -32.32 32.41 -9.11
N SER A 1133 -31.95 33.69 -9.00
CA SER A 1133 -32.67 34.62 -8.12
C SER A 1133 -33.68 35.46 -8.89
N VAL A 1134 -34.92 34.97 -8.97
CA VAL A 1134 -36.08 35.78 -9.39
C VAL A 1134 -36.33 36.83 -8.32
N ALA A 1135 -35.83 38.04 -8.50
CA ALA A 1135 -36.29 39.20 -7.75
C ALA A 1135 -37.56 39.74 -8.42
N GLN A 1136 -38.62 39.84 -7.62
CA GLN A 1136 -39.95 40.30 -8.01
C GLN A 1136 -39.90 41.65 -8.72
N VAL A 1137 -40.66 41.73 -9.81
CA VAL A 1137 -41.16 42.96 -10.43
C VAL A 1137 -41.86 43.80 -9.35
N LYS A 1138 -41.41 45.05 -9.17
CA LYS A 1138 -42.31 46.14 -8.79
C LYS A 1138 -42.10 47.34 -9.71
N THR A 1139 -43.24 47.78 -10.17
CA THR A 1139 -43.63 48.73 -11.19
C THR A 1139 -43.46 50.19 -10.77
N GLU A 1140 -43.28 51.06 -11.78
CA GLU A 1140 -43.69 52.48 -11.86
C GLU A 1140 -42.96 53.48 -10.93
N SER A 1141 -42.53 54.68 -11.34
CA SER A 1141 -43.05 55.60 -12.35
C SER A 1141 -42.03 56.72 -12.70
N GLN A 1142 -42.24 57.25 -13.91
CA GLN A 1142 -41.73 58.43 -14.64
C GLN A 1142 -41.22 59.67 -13.85
N ASN A 1143 -40.10 60.26 -14.32
CA ASN A 1143 -40.05 61.55 -15.07
C ASN A 1143 -38.67 62.24 -14.98
N GLY A 1144 -38.15 62.75 -16.11
CA GLY A 1144 -37.16 63.85 -16.09
C GLY A 1144 -36.09 63.83 -17.19
N TYR A 1145 -36.31 64.61 -18.25
CA TYR A 1145 -35.42 64.90 -19.37
C TYR A 1145 -34.02 65.43 -18.98
N SER A 1146 -32.96 65.05 -19.73
CA SER A 1146 -32.16 65.95 -20.60
C SER A 1146 -30.80 65.37 -21.01
N GLY A 1147 -30.38 65.66 -22.25
CA GLY A 1147 -28.97 66.02 -22.55
C GLY A 1147 -28.05 64.95 -23.16
N SER A 1148 -27.83 65.09 -24.46
CA SER A 1148 -26.77 64.48 -25.30
C SER A 1148 -25.34 64.73 -24.82
N GLU A 1149 -24.43 63.77 -25.06
CA GLU A 1149 -23.21 63.98 -25.88
C GLU A 1149 -22.46 62.66 -26.16
N GLU A 1150 -22.11 62.46 -27.44
CA GLU A 1150 -21.31 61.36 -27.98
C GLU A 1150 -19.81 61.53 -27.68
N ASN A 1151 -19.09 60.41 -27.73
CA ASN A 1151 -17.63 60.23 -27.76
C ASN A 1151 -16.93 59.94 -26.41
N SER A 1152 -16.99 58.69 -26.00
CA SER A 1152 -15.92 58.00 -25.25
C SER A 1152 -15.96 56.51 -25.63
N ALA A 1153 -14.80 55.92 -25.91
CA ALA A 1153 -14.63 54.49 -26.19
C ALA A 1153 -15.36 53.61 -25.15
N PRO A 1154 -15.71 52.34 -25.43
CA PRO A 1154 -16.24 51.45 -24.41
C PRO A 1154 -15.17 51.30 -23.32
N ASP A 1155 -15.38 52.02 -22.23
CA ASP A 1155 -14.52 52.04 -21.06
C ASP A 1155 -14.45 50.60 -20.57
N ARG A 1156 -13.26 49.99 -20.63
CA ARG A 1156 -13.05 48.65 -20.09
C ARG A 1156 -13.36 48.74 -18.59
N GLU A 1157 -14.58 48.36 -18.20
CA GLU A 1157 -14.99 48.37 -16.80
C GLU A 1157 -13.93 47.63 -15.97
N VAL A 1158 -13.21 48.39 -15.15
CA VAL A 1158 -12.25 47.83 -14.22
C VAL A 1158 -13.06 46.97 -13.24
N PRO A 1159 -12.75 45.67 -13.05
CA PRO A 1159 -13.50 44.85 -12.12
C PRO A 1159 -13.33 45.40 -10.71
N ARG A 1160 -14.44 45.87 -10.16
CA ARG A 1160 -14.54 46.45 -8.81
C ARG A 1160 -14.85 45.32 -7.84
N ILE A 1161 -13.81 44.77 -7.21
CA ILE A 1161 -13.96 43.76 -6.18
C ILE A 1161 -14.27 44.48 -4.87
N GLN A 1162 -15.36 44.07 -4.21
CA GLN A 1162 -15.73 44.55 -2.88
C GLN A 1162 -15.03 43.71 -1.80
N LEU A 1163 -14.38 44.41 -0.87
CA LEU A 1163 -13.62 43.88 0.25
C LEU A 1163 -14.03 44.61 1.54
N SER A 1164 -13.63 44.08 2.69
CA SER A 1164 -13.80 44.77 3.98
C SER A 1164 -12.65 44.46 4.94
N PRO A 1165 -12.29 45.36 5.87
CA PRO A 1165 -11.32 45.05 6.92
C PRO A 1165 -11.90 44.12 8.01
N THR A 1166 -13.18 43.72 7.93
CA THR A 1166 -13.85 42.88 8.92
C THR A 1166 -14.76 41.82 8.29
N MET A 1167 -14.70 40.59 8.80
CA MET A 1167 -15.66 39.52 8.45
C MET A 1167 -17.07 39.78 8.97
N ARG A 1168 -17.28 40.75 9.87
CA ARG A 1168 -18.63 41.13 10.32
C ARG A 1168 -19.48 41.72 9.20
N TYR A 1169 -18.84 42.42 8.26
CA TYR A 1169 -19.50 42.93 7.05
C TYR A 1169 -19.42 41.93 5.90
N SER A 1170 -18.22 41.44 5.55
CA SER A 1170 -18.05 40.50 4.44
C SER A 1170 -18.68 39.12 4.68
N GLY A 1171 -19.00 38.75 5.92
CA GLY A 1171 -19.68 37.52 6.29
C GLY A 1171 -21.21 37.62 6.35
N LEU A 1172 -21.80 38.79 6.04
CA LEU A 1172 -23.26 38.92 5.91
C LEU A 1172 -23.76 38.01 4.79
N GLU A 1173 -24.96 37.44 4.94
CA GLU A 1173 -25.52 36.45 4.00
C GLU A 1173 -25.61 36.97 2.56
N THR A 1174 -25.77 38.28 2.37
CA THR A 1174 -25.74 38.93 1.05
C THR A 1174 -24.42 38.73 0.31
N PHE A 1175 -23.30 38.67 1.03
CA PHE A 1175 -21.96 38.49 0.48
C PHE A 1175 -21.44 37.05 0.63
N ALA A 1176 -21.80 36.37 1.72
CA ALA A 1176 -21.45 34.98 2.02
C ALA A 1176 -22.70 34.15 2.31
N PRO A 1177 -23.42 33.66 1.27
CA PRO A 1177 -24.65 32.91 1.44
C PRO A 1177 -24.45 31.63 2.28
N LYS A 1178 -25.41 31.33 3.15
CA LYS A 1178 -25.40 30.10 3.94
C LYS A 1178 -25.75 28.89 3.07
N VAL A 1179 -25.04 27.79 3.27
CA VAL A 1179 -25.35 26.48 2.68
C VAL A 1179 -25.62 25.48 3.79
N GLN A 1180 -26.68 24.69 3.64
CA GLN A 1180 -26.96 23.61 4.58
C GLN A 1180 -26.15 22.37 4.19
N PHE A 1181 -25.52 21.72 5.16
CA PHE A 1181 -24.87 20.44 4.96
C PHE A 1181 -25.15 19.50 6.12
N ARG A 1182 -25.08 18.19 5.87
CA ARG A 1182 -25.18 17.16 6.91
C ARG A 1182 -23.76 16.80 7.34
N ASP A 1183 -23.42 17.07 8.60
CA ASP A 1183 -22.09 16.74 9.12
C ASP A 1183 -21.89 15.22 9.05
N PRO A 1184 -20.85 14.70 8.36
CA PRO A 1184 -20.61 13.27 8.24
C PRO A 1184 -20.36 12.56 9.58
N ARG A 1185 -19.89 13.29 10.61
CA ARG A 1185 -19.60 12.74 11.95
C ARG A 1185 -20.82 12.78 12.87
N SER A 1186 -21.52 13.92 12.97
CA SER A 1186 -22.66 14.06 13.89
C SER A 1186 -24.02 13.77 13.25
N HIS A 1187 -24.10 13.62 11.93
CA HIS A 1187 -25.32 13.51 11.12
C HIS A 1187 -26.34 14.64 11.29
N ARG A 1188 -26.02 15.67 12.07
CA ARG A 1188 -26.82 16.88 12.23
C ARG A 1188 -26.69 17.76 11.00
N TYR A 1189 -27.75 18.49 10.71
CA TYR A 1189 -27.72 19.54 9.70
C TYR A 1189 -27.16 20.81 10.32
N HIS A 1190 -26.16 21.38 9.67
CA HIS A 1190 -25.53 22.64 10.05
C HIS A 1190 -25.61 23.62 8.88
N GLN A 1191 -25.50 24.92 9.16
CA GLN A 1191 -25.37 25.96 8.15
C GLN A 1191 -23.93 26.42 8.06
N ALA A 1192 -23.37 26.49 6.85
CA ALA A 1192 -22.01 26.93 6.63
C ALA A 1192 -21.92 28.15 5.73
N GLN A 1193 -20.92 28.99 5.98
CA GLN A 1193 -20.56 30.14 5.15
C GLN A 1193 -19.09 30.08 4.79
N VAL A 1194 -18.73 30.66 3.64
CA VAL A 1194 -17.37 30.68 3.13
C VAL A 1194 -16.93 32.07 2.69
N GLY A 1195 -15.64 32.34 2.78
CA GLY A 1195 -15.04 33.60 2.35
C GLY A 1195 -13.53 33.47 2.19
N PHE A 1196 -12.88 34.54 1.75
CA PHE A 1196 -11.42 34.61 1.61
C PHE A 1196 -10.84 35.69 2.50
N GLN A 1197 -9.70 35.37 3.13
CA GLN A 1197 -8.78 36.36 3.65
C GLN A 1197 -7.78 36.73 2.55
N VAL A 1198 -7.56 38.02 2.37
CA VAL A 1198 -6.88 38.59 1.20
C VAL A 1198 -5.85 39.61 1.66
N CYS A 1199 -4.64 39.57 1.08
CA CYS A 1199 -3.68 40.66 1.17
C CYS A 1199 -3.97 41.67 0.06
N VAL A 1200 -4.09 42.96 0.40
CA VAL A 1200 -4.42 44.04 -0.54
C VAL A 1200 -3.29 45.07 -0.56
N ARG A 1201 -2.84 45.45 -1.75
CA ARG A 1201 -1.76 46.43 -1.90
C ARG A 1201 -2.22 47.81 -1.42
N PRO A 1202 -1.45 48.53 -0.58
CA PRO A 1202 -1.78 49.89 -0.20
C PRO A 1202 -1.90 50.79 -1.43
N GLY A 1203 -2.95 51.61 -1.49
CA GLY A 1203 -3.23 52.50 -2.64
C GLY A 1203 -4.10 51.88 -3.75
N SER A 1204 -4.17 50.54 -3.85
CA SER A 1204 -4.93 49.84 -4.91
C SER A 1204 -6.43 49.70 -4.63
N TYR A 1205 -6.93 50.32 -3.55
CA TYR A 1205 -8.35 50.32 -3.18
C TYR A 1205 -8.82 51.69 -2.66
N LYS A 1206 -10.13 51.89 -2.59
CA LYS A 1206 -10.81 53.04 -1.99
C LYS A 1206 -11.75 52.55 -0.89
N ALA A 1207 -11.63 53.09 0.32
CA ALA A 1207 -12.61 52.88 1.39
C ALA A 1207 -13.83 53.79 1.15
N GLY A 1208 -15.02 53.27 1.43
CA GLY A 1208 -16.29 53.95 1.22
C GLY A 1208 -17.41 53.38 2.10
N PRO A 1209 -18.62 53.97 1.99
CA PRO A 1209 -19.75 53.56 2.79
C PRO A 1209 -20.24 52.18 2.40
N GLN A 1210 -20.82 51.46 3.35
CA GLN A 1210 -21.51 50.19 3.09
C GLN A 1210 -22.69 50.36 2.13
N THR A 1211 -22.85 49.40 1.21
CA THR A 1211 -23.87 49.41 0.16
C THR A 1211 -25.26 48.96 0.65
N LEU A 1212 -25.36 48.35 1.84
CA LEU A 1212 -26.60 47.74 2.34
C LEU A 1212 -27.55 48.71 3.07
N GLY A 1213 -27.17 49.98 3.28
CA GLY A 1213 -28.04 50.99 3.88
C GLY A 1213 -28.40 50.77 5.37
N LEU A 1214 -27.74 49.84 6.04
CA LEU A 1214 -27.90 49.55 7.48
C LEU A 1214 -27.52 50.76 8.37
N SER A 1215 -28.44 51.19 9.25
CA SER A 1215 -28.22 52.31 10.18
C SER A 1215 -27.42 51.92 11.42
N GLU A 1216 -27.36 50.63 11.75
CA GLU A 1216 -26.66 50.10 12.93
C GLU A 1216 -25.16 49.94 12.69
N SER A 1217 -24.34 50.20 13.72
CA SER A 1217 -22.89 50.02 13.66
C SER A 1217 -22.53 48.55 13.50
N LEU A 1218 -21.91 48.20 12.37
CA LEU A 1218 -21.58 46.80 12.01
C LEU A 1218 -20.31 46.28 12.70
N ASP A 1219 -19.38 47.17 13.03
CA ASP A 1219 -18.13 46.83 13.71
C ASP A 1219 -17.74 47.95 14.69
N PRO A 1220 -17.35 47.61 15.94
CA PRO A 1220 -16.95 48.59 16.95
C PRO A 1220 -15.80 49.54 16.55
N ARG A 1221 -14.93 49.14 15.61
CA ARG A 1221 -13.77 49.96 15.19
C ARG A 1221 -13.90 50.57 13.80
N PHE A 1222 -14.71 49.97 12.91
CA PHE A 1222 -14.88 50.45 11.54
C PHE A 1222 -16.22 51.15 11.35
N SER A 1223 -16.18 52.45 11.04
CA SER A 1223 -17.40 53.21 10.70
C SER A 1223 -18.06 52.64 9.45
N ASN A 1224 -19.40 52.62 9.42
CA ASN A 1224 -20.19 52.25 8.25
C ASN A 1224 -19.88 53.12 7.01
N THR A 1225 -19.24 54.29 7.19
CA THR A 1225 -18.80 55.18 6.10
C THR A 1225 -17.48 54.75 5.44
N GLU A 1226 -16.73 53.81 6.02
CA GLU A 1226 -15.41 53.38 5.53
C GLU A 1226 -15.21 51.84 5.53
N ILE A 1227 -16.25 51.07 5.85
CA ILE A 1227 -16.18 49.61 6.06
C ILE A 1227 -16.13 48.81 4.73
N GLU A 1228 -16.51 49.42 3.61
CA GLU A 1228 -16.47 48.79 2.29
C GLU A 1228 -15.27 49.30 1.48
N TRP A 1229 -14.45 48.39 0.99
CA TRP A 1229 -13.24 48.68 0.22
C TRP A 1229 -13.42 48.20 -1.22
N ILE A 1230 -13.25 49.09 -2.18
CA ILE A 1230 -13.39 48.78 -3.61
C ILE A 1230 -12.03 48.86 -4.28
N THR A 1231 -11.63 47.80 -5.00
CA THR A 1231 -10.36 47.79 -5.76
C THR A 1231 -10.40 48.76 -6.94
N LYS A 1232 -9.29 49.46 -7.18
CA LYS A 1232 -9.12 50.41 -8.30
C LYS A 1232 -8.46 49.79 -9.53
N GLU A 1233 -7.83 48.62 -9.39
CA GLU A 1233 -7.03 47.97 -10.43
C GLU A 1233 -7.01 46.44 -10.25
N LYS A 1234 -6.70 45.71 -11.33
CA LYS A 1234 -6.47 44.25 -11.30
C LYS A 1234 -5.09 43.95 -10.71
N GLY A 1235 -4.94 42.82 -10.01
CA GLY A 1235 -3.66 42.34 -9.48
C GLY A 1235 -3.19 43.02 -8.19
N GLY A 1236 -3.99 43.93 -7.61
CA GLY A 1236 -3.74 44.53 -6.29
C GLY A 1236 -4.17 43.66 -5.10
N THR A 1237 -4.58 42.41 -5.33
CA THR A 1237 -5.07 41.47 -4.31
C THR A 1237 -4.36 40.12 -4.43
N LEU A 1238 -4.13 39.47 -3.29
CA LEU A 1238 -3.57 38.12 -3.20
C LEU A 1238 -4.38 37.28 -2.21
N LEU A 1239 -4.83 36.10 -2.63
CA LEU A 1239 -5.52 35.16 -1.76
C LEU A 1239 -4.55 34.61 -0.70
N TYR A 1240 -4.96 34.68 0.57
CA TYR A 1240 -4.10 34.34 1.71
C TYR A 1240 -4.65 33.17 2.54
N GLY A 1241 -5.98 33.05 2.66
CA GLY A 1241 -6.61 31.94 3.37
C GLY A 1241 -8.08 31.76 2.97
N LEU A 1242 -8.56 30.51 2.99
CA LEU A 1242 -9.98 30.19 2.92
C LEU A 1242 -10.57 30.28 4.33
N LEU A 1243 -11.68 30.99 4.48
CA LEU A 1243 -12.42 31.12 5.74
C LEU A 1243 -13.70 30.30 5.67
N VAL A 1244 -13.95 29.52 6.72
CA VAL A 1244 -15.16 28.69 6.90
C VAL A 1244 -15.79 29.02 8.25
N ARG A 1245 -17.10 29.21 8.27
CA ARG A 1245 -17.91 29.30 9.49
C ARG A 1245 -19.01 28.27 9.43
N VAL A 1246 -19.28 27.60 10.55
CA VAL A 1246 -20.36 26.63 10.69
C VAL A 1246 -21.21 27.04 11.89
N GLU A 1247 -22.53 26.97 11.73
CA GLU A 1247 -23.54 27.27 12.75
C GLU A 1247 -24.48 26.07 12.95
#